data_AF-A0A421JWV7-F1
#
_entry.id   AF-A0A421JWV7-F1
#
_cell.length_a   1.000
_cell.length_b   1.000
_cell.length_c   1.000
_cell.angle_alpha   90.00
_cell.angle_beta   90.00
_cell.angle_gamma   90.00
#
_symmetry.space_group_name_H-M   'P 1'
#
loop_
_entity.id
_entity.type
_entity.pdbx_description
1 polymer ?
#
loop_
_entity_poly.entity_id
_entity_poly.type
_entity_poly.pdbx_seq_one_letter_code
_entity_poly.pdbx_strand_id
1 'polypeptide(L)'
;MPVSRDHYYKLASEVPQERLSAATSLVEELTQQDDKTEWDYALNRLVKGLITTRQSARFGFSMALTEVVSELIQRNQLTTSEYLSLILDTTQVRSGMKGKEERGVLFGRLFGLQVVINSGVLQQDDTVFEFIDALVHLAGLKSWLREITMFTLCQFIKIINNEEDVTRKKQILLRILQAVNNAGLNLSTEGVAVYLSIECELRLELSSQLTNVKPNWKFGDPLKRGNLPLLSKVLKDVEVVQDEEDSKKQKGNWNSRIPFVWGIIIDNFNEILEDSIEVSESKKRKKSSKSSSRKKGPADPEYISVKEFFKVVIDESLFSDKSSHERKYWGFEIFQKFFILLQDIDSIEYLFTPNLMRCLINQSSQSSRMLNKISINTLTTITKECSKRVALAPIVLKCVLDETKGGCWNFDLVTKSHTVDELFAIANKTGEINLYIDILQEKFVKALTSQDDTSDTKKSHDNILKWCLDKIVNLIRKNLKSDSYEQTLEDILVMLIKYSFFASSVSDNVRDVCQEKLRAILGEVISFKRTDGKSWSTFCLQSIQKLEQDETCIVELDQELTEIKNDTMNILNNILELKEEASSNKQQQLYCFELLFSMVLMELYMMDEETIQVINELKLCYENQFAKDVEEDIDSGMVLTEVILSFISRKSILLKRLSNIVWEHFLCGTDEDGKLKLSLDSLKLLFDVLVARENKEGEQKLFEGEGEYEEEKSEEEESDKEDSESESESESESESDDAITKLDKETNLKLSQALGIPTGESGEVKFDELDSSDEDDYESDSMDDEQMMAMDDQLSKIFKERHDTLASIQTGNQRKIEVLEAKERMIFFKHRILDLLEIFIKVQPNSHFNLYLIEPLITLINLTLDKNLGIKAHKLLKTKISKTKITPEEVELYHQDKQPYLESLIDLIKSLQTQANSLKVSNQAVTASYSQACIIIAKNIINLDSKLTEPIVDIYTNSLKEWTLNPTSKLQASLFFDFINWINSKKSS
;
A
#
# COMPACT_ATOMS: atom_id res chain seq x y z
N MET A 1 -43.21 -5.03 -56.40
CA MET A 1 -44.00 -5.90 -55.50
C MET A 1 -44.71 -5.00 -54.50
N PRO A 2 -45.92 -5.32 -54.02
CA PRO A 2 -46.59 -4.50 -53.00
C PRO A 2 -45.74 -4.42 -51.73
N VAL A 3 -45.70 -3.25 -51.08
CA VAL A 3 -45.01 -3.05 -49.80
C VAL A 3 -45.54 -4.05 -48.78
N SER A 4 -44.65 -4.85 -48.21
CA SER A 4 -45.02 -5.92 -47.30
C SER A 4 -45.57 -5.36 -45.99
N ARG A 5 -46.75 -5.82 -45.61
CA ARG A 5 -47.37 -5.44 -44.33
C ARG A 5 -46.71 -6.15 -43.13
N ASP A 6 -45.88 -7.17 -43.36
CA ASP A 6 -45.16 -7.89 -42.31
C ASP A 6 -44.15 -7.01 -41.59
N HIS A 7 -43.62 -5.99 -42.26
CA HIS A 7 -42.68 -5.03 -41.68
C HIS A 7 -43.28 -4.35 -40.43
N TYR A 8 -44.57 -4.00 -40.44
CA TYR A 8 -45.22 -3.36 -39.29
C TYR A 8 -45.34 -4.28 -38.06
N TYR A 9 -45.38 -5.60 -38.26
CA TYR A 9 -45.33 -6.56 -37.15
C TYR A 9 -43.90 -6.68 -36.61
N LYS A 10 -42.90 -6.71 -37.49
CA LYS A 10 -41.48 -6.78 -37.11
C LYS A 10 -40.97 -5.48 -36.46
N LEU A 11 -41.53 -4.32 -36.80
CA LEU A 11 -41.30 -3.05 -36.09
C LEU A 11 -41.73 -3.11 -34.61
N ALA A 12 -42.66 -4.01 -34.27
CA ALA A 12 -43.09 -4.28 -32.90
C ALA A 12 -42.28 -5.38 -32.19
N SER A 13 -41.22 -5.89 -32.82
CA SER A 13 -40.34 -6.91 -32.23
C SER A 13 -39.59 -6.39 -31.02
N GLU A 14 -39.28 -7.27 -30.06
CA GLU A 14 -38.45 -6.96 -28.91
C GLU A 14 -36.95 -6.92 -29.29
N VAL A 15 -36.57 -7.57 -30.38
CA VAL A 15 -35.18 -7.62 -30.88
C VAL A 15 -34.84 -6.33 -31.65
N PRO A 16 -33.83 -5.54 -31.22
CA PRO A 16 -33.46 -4.30 -31.91
C PRO A 16 -33.08 -4.46 -33.38
N GLN A 17 -32.34 -5.52 -33.72
CA GLN A 17 -31.89 -5.80 -35.08
C GLN A 17 -33.06 -6.07 -36.04
N GLU A 18 -34.09 -6.79 -35.57
CA GLU A 18 -35.30 -7.05 -36.37
C GLU A 18 -36.08 -5.76 -36.63
N ARG A 19 -36.16 -4.85 -35.65
CA ARG A 19 -36.79 -3.54 -35.84
C ARG A 19 -36.02 -2.69 -36.86
N LEU A 20 -34.69 -2.70 -36.80
CA LEU A 20 -33.85 -1.96 -37.74
C LEU A 20 -34.03 -2.48 -39.17
N SER A 21 -33.89 -3.80 -39.37
CA SER A 21 -34.09 -4.44 -40.67
C SER A 21 -35.51 -4.18 -41.22
N ALA A 22 -36.54 -4.25 -40.38
CA ALA A 22 -37.91 -3.98 -40.81
C ALA A 22 -38.13 -2.51 -41.20
N ALA A 23 -37.52 -1.55 -40.49
CA ALA A 23 -37.59 -0.14 -40.86
C ALA A 23 -36.90 0.13 -42.19
N THR A 24 -35.69 -0.40 -42.37
CA THR A 24 -34.92 -0.27 -43.62
C THR A 24 -35.68 -0.87 -44.80
N SER A 25 -36.13 -2.13 -44.70
CA SER A 25 -36.86 -2.79 -45.80
C SER A 25 -38.20 -2.12 -46.11
N LEU A 26 -38.89 -1.58 -45.09
CA LEU A 26 -40.13 -0.82 -45.31
C LEU A 26 -39.87 0.45 -46.14
N VAL A 27 -38.84 1.22 -45.80
CA VAL A 27 -38.50 2.46 -46.52
C VAL A 27 -37.99 2.15 -47.93
N GLU A 28 -37.17 1.10 -48.09
CA GLU A 28 -36.68 0.64 -49.40
C GLU A 28 -37.84 0.24 -50.32
N GLU A 29 -38.80 -0.55 -49.84
CA GLU A 29 -39.96 -0.97 -50.62
C GLU A 29 -40.88 0.21 -50.97
N LEU A 30 -41.11 1.13 -50.03
CA LEU A 30 -41.90 2.35 -50.28
C LEU A 30 -41.22 3.23 -51.35
N THR A 31 -39.90 3.37 -51.28
CA THR A 31 -39.10 4.12 -52.26
C THR A 31 -39.11 3.47 -53.64
N GLN A 32 -39.06 2.14 -53.70
CA GLN A 32 -39.12 1.39 -54.97
C GLN A 32 -40.50 1.42 -55.62
N GLN A 33 -41.57 1.39 -54.82
CA GLN A 33 -42.94 1.46 -55.34
C GLN A 33 -43.33 2.89 -55.74
N ASP A 34 -42.90 3.88 -54.96
CA ASP A 34 -43.17 5.32 -55.12
C ASP A 34 -44.64 5.65 -55.43
N ASP A 35 -45.55 4.97 -54.71
CA ASP A 35 -47.00 5.16 -54.86
C ASP A 35 -47.55 5.98 -53.68
N LYS A 36 -48.30 7.04 -54.00
CA LYS A 36 -48.86 7.96 -53.00
C LYS A 36 -49.76 7.25 -51.98
N THR A 37 -50.55 6.26 -52.41
CA THR A 37 -51.47 5.56 -51.50
C THR A 37 -50.73 4.66 -50.51
N GLU A 38 -49.60 4.09 -50.93
CA GLU A 38 -48.71 3.31 -50.05
C GLU A 38 -47.97 4.19 -49.05
N TRP A 39 -47.50 5.37 -49.48
CA TRP A 39 -46.92 6.38 -48.60
C TRP A 39 -47.91 6.90 -47.57
N ASP A 40 -49.13 7.28 -47.99
CA ASP A 40 -50.20 7.75 -47.09
C ASP A 40 -50.59 6.65 -46.10
N TYR A 41 -50.67 5.40 -46.55
CA TYR A 41 -50.91 4.26 -45.67
C TYR A 41 -49.80 4.11 -44.63
N ALA A 42 -48.53 4.14 -45.06
CA ALA A 42 -47.38 4.00 -44.18
C ALA A 42 -47.33 5.10 -43.12
N LEU A 43 -47.46 6.36 -43.54
CA LEU A 43 -47.49 7.52 -42.64
C LEU A 43 -48.59 7.35 -41.57
N ASN A 44 -49.84 7.10 -41.99
CA ASN A 44 -50.96 6.94 -41.05
C ASN A 44 -50.79 5.72 -40.14
N ARG A 45 -50.25 4.61 -40.66
CA ARG A 45 -50.07 3.36 -39.89
C ARG A 45 -48.97 3.51 -38.84
N LEU A 46 -47.89 4.18 -39.18
CA LEU A 46 -46.76 4.46 -38.30
C LEU A 46 -47.16 5.46 -37.21
N VAL A 47 -47.87 6.55 -37.56
CA VAL A 47 -48.41 7.52 -36.57
C VAL A 47 -49.35 6.84 -35.58
N LYS A 48 -50.30 6.02 -36.05
CA LYS A 48 -51.16 5.21 -35.15
C LYS A 48 -50.36 4.21 -34.32
N GLY A 49 -49.26 3.71 -34.87
CA GLY A 49 -48.33 2.82 -34.19
C GLY A 49 -47.67 3.44 -32.96
N LEU A 50 -47.51 4.77 -32.91
CA LEU A 50 -46.90 5.47 -31.77
C LEU A 50 -47.75 5.46 -30.50
N ILE A 51 -49.07 5.32 -30.63
CA ILE A 51 -50.02 5.34 -29.50
C ILE A 51 -50.08 3.97 -28.79
N THR A 52 -49.37 2.97 -29.31
CA THR A 52 -49.33 1.63 -28.72
C THR A 52 -48.81 1.63 -27.28
N THR A 53 -49.41 0.76 -26.45
CA THR A 53 -48.97 0.58 -25.07
C THR A 53 -47.63 -0.16 -24.99
N ARG A 54 -47.26 -0.94 -26.02
CA ARG A 54 -46.00 -1.71 -26.09
C ARG A 54 -44.80 -0.78 -26.31
N GLN A 55 -43.88 -0.73 -25.34
CA GLN A 55 -42.73 0.17 -25.40
C GLN A 55 -41.77 -0.14 -26.55
N SER A 56 -41.44 -1.42 -26.80
CA SER A 56 -40.56 -1.84 -27.90
C SER A 56 -41.10 -1.42 -29.27
N ALA A 57 -42.42 -1.51 -29.44
CA ALA A 57 -43.09 -1.09 -30.66
C ALA A 57 -42.97 0.42 -30.90
N ARG A 58 -43.14 1.26 -29.87
CA ARG A 58 -42.99 2.72 -30.04
C ARG A 58 -41.65 3.12 -30.61
N PHE A 59 -40.56 2.46 -30.21
CA PHE A 59 -39.23 2.71 -30.77
C PHE A 59 -39.13 2.33 -32.25
N GLY A 60 -39.60 1.14 -32.65
CA GLY A 60 -39.56 0.72 -34.06
C GLY A 60 -40.45 1.60 -34.95
N PHE A 61 -41.67 1.89 -34.50
CA PHE A 61 -42.59 2.77 -35.22
C PHE A 61 -42.04 4.19 -35.35
N SER A 62 -41.46 4.76 -34.28
CA SER A 62 -40.85 6.10 -34.34
C SER A 62 -39.66 6.15 -35.28
N MET A 63 -38.80 5.12 -35.27
CA MET A 63 -37.61 5.07 -36.14
C MET A 63 -37.99 4.99 -37.62
N ALA A 64 -38.91 4.09 -37.99
CA ALA A 64 -39.40 4.01 -39.37
C ALA A 64 -40.14 5.30 -39.77
N LEU A 65 -40.88 5.91 -38.84
CA LEU A 65 -41.57 7.18 -39.10
C LEU A 65 -40.61 8.33 -39.36
N THR A 66 -39.46 8.40 -38.68
CA THR A 66 -38.41 9.40 -38.94
C THR A 66 -37.98 9.39 -40.41
N GLU A 67 -37.66 8.22 -40.93
CA GLU A 67 -37.23 8.06 -42.33
C GLU A 67 -38.35 8.35 -43.32
N VAL A 68 -39.56 7.84 -43.06
CA VAL A 68 -40.73 8.08 -43.93
C VAL A 68 -41.07 9.57 -43.99
N VAL A 69 -41.03 10.28 -42.87
CA VAL A 69 -41.31 11.73 -42.82
C VAL A 69 -40.22 12.52 -43.52
N SER A 70 -38.94 12.18 -43.28
CA SER A 70 -37.80 12.80 -43.97
C SER A 70 -37.94 12.68 -45.49
N GLU A 71 -38.22 11.46 -45.98
CA GLU A 71 -38.36 11.17 -47.41
C GLU A 71 -39.56 11.89 -48.04
N LEU A 72 -40.72 11.89 -47.37
CA LEU A 72 -41.92 12.59 -47.88
C LEU A 72 -41.76 14.11 -47.95
N ILE A 73 -41.03 14.70 -46.99
CA ILE A 73 -40.72 16.12 -46.99
C ILE A 73 -39.73 16.45 -48.11
N GLN A 74 -38.68 15.64 -48.31
CA GLN A 74 -37.74 15.82 -49.43
C GLN A 74 -38.44 15.74 -50.80
N ARG A 75 -39.47 14.89 -50.91
CA ARG A 75 -40.30 14.75 -52.12
C ARG A 75 -41.36 15.83 -52.28
N ASN A 76 -41.48 16.78 -51.35
CA ASN A 76 -42.55 17.79 -51.29
C ASN A 76 -43.98 17.19 -51.28
N GLN A 77 -44.14 16.00 -50.72
CA GLN A 77 -45.44 15.31 -50.59
C GLN A 77 -46.09 15.52 -49.21
N LEU A 78 -45.31 15.99 -48.25
CA LEU A 78 -45.72 16.32 -46.89
C LEU A 78 -44.94 17.57 -46.46
N THR A 79 -45.59 18.50 -45.78
CA THR A 79 -44.92 19.62 -45.11
C THR A 79 -44.75 19.36 -43.61
N THR A 80 -43.78 20.02 -42.98
CA THR A 80 -43.57 19.91 -41.53
C THR A 80 -44.80 20.35 -40.73
N SER A 81 -45.52 21.38 -41.20
CA SER A 81 -46.77 21.85 -40.58
C SER A 81 -47.90 20.81 -40.68
N GLU A 82 -48.08 20.18 -41.86
CA GLU A 82 -49.06 19.11 -42.05
C GLU A 82 -48.76 17.90 -41.17
N TYR A 83 -47.49 17.51 -41.06
CA TYR A 83 -47.08 16.43 -40.17
C TYR A 83 -47.34 16.76 -38.69
N LEU A 84 -46.98 17.96 -38.25
CA LEU A 84 -47.18 18.39 -36.87
C LEU A 84 -48.67 18.39 -36.52
N SER A 85 -49.51 18.93 -37.41
CA SER A 85 -50.98 18.90 -37.28
C SER A 85 -51.49 17.46 -37.19
N LEU A 86 -51.04 16.57 -38.06
CA LEU A 86 -51.41 15.14 -38.05
C LEU A 86 -51.05 14.46 -36.71
N ILE A 87 -49.86 14.71 -36.17
CA ILE A 87 -49.45 14.18 -34.86
C ILE A 87 -50.33 14.74 -33.75
N LEU A 88 -50.55 16.05 -33.72
CA LEU A 88 -51.35 16.72 -32.69
C LEU A 88 -52.79 16.23 -32.69
N ASP A 89 -53.41 16.08 -33.85
CA ASP A 89 -54.78 15.59 -34.02
C ASP A 89 -54.94 14.12 -33.66
N THR A 90 -53.96 13.29 -34.05
CA THR A 90 -54.00 11.85 -33.76
C THR A 90 -53.74 11.57 -32.28
N THR A 91 -53.04 12.46 -31.57
CA THR A 91 -52.62 12.27 -30.17
C THR A 91 -53.39 13.12 -29.15
N GLN A 92 -54.64 13.49 -29.46
CA GLN A 92 -55.50 14.22 -28.52
C GLN A 92 -56.01 13.33 -27.38
N VAL A 93 -55.87 13.80 -26.14
CA VAL A 93 -56.44 13.14 -24.96
C VAL A 93 -57.95 13.42 -24.93
N ARG A 94 -58.77 12.37 -25.01
CA ARG A 94 -60.24 12.48 -24.98
C ARG A 94 -60.78 12.24 -23.58
N SER A 95 -61.89 12.90 -23.25
CA SER A 95 -62.61 12.65 -21.99
C SER A 95 -63.07 11.19 -21.92
N GLY A 96 -62.70 10.49 -20.84
CA GLY A 96 -63.04 9.07 -20.61
C GLY A 96 -61.95 8.04 -20.97
N MET A 97 -60.78 8.46 -21.44
CA MET A 97 -59.65 7.54 -21.68
C MET A 97 -59.16 6.87 -20.37
N LYS A 98 -58.86 5.58 -20.43
CA LYS A 98 -58.25 4.86 -19.29
C LYS A 98 -56.78 5.25 -19.16
N GLY A 99 -56.23 5.23 -17.95
CA GLY A 99 -54.85 5.68 -17.68
C GLY A 99 -53.75 5.01 -18.52
N LYS A 100 -53.92 3.74 -18.93
CA LYS A 100 -52.98 3.05 -19.84
C LYS A 100 -53.06 3.57 -21.29
N GLU A 101 -54.26 3.91 -21.75
CA GLU A 101 -54.51 4.45 -23.09
C GLU A 101 -54.06 5.91 -23.16
N GLU A 102 -54.41 6.73 -22.14
CA GLU A 102 -53.92 8.10 -21.98
C GLU A 102 -52.38 8.13 -21.99
N ARG A 103 -51.73 7.22 -21.26
CA ARG A 103 -50.26 7.09 -21.26
C ARG A 103 -49.71 6.76 -22.65
N GLY A 104 -50.35 5.84 -23.38
CA GLY A 104 -49.96 5.50 -24.76
C GLY A 104 -50.05 6.69 -25.70
N VAL A 105 -51.13 7.47 -25.62
CA VAL A 105 -51.36 8.69 -26.41
C VAL A 105 -50.29 9.76 -26.12
N LEU A 106 -50.02 10.02 -24.84
CA LEU A 106 -49.04 11.05 -24.44
C LEU A 106 -47.60 10.69 -24.86
N PHE A 107 -47.21 9.41 -24.73
CA PHE A 107 -45.94 8.96 -25.30
C PHE A 107 -45.95 8.98 -26.82
N GLY A 108 -47.07 8.66 -27.46
CA GLY A 108 -47.21 8.77 -28.91
C GLY A 108 -46.97 10.20 -29.40
N ARG A 109 -47.49 11.19 -28.67
CA ARG A 109 -47.22 12.61 -28.93
C ARG A 109 -45.74 12.94 -28.77
N LEU A 110 -45.09 12.48 -27.69
CA LEU A 110 -43.66 12.71 -27.48
C LEU A 110 -42.81 12.12 -28.62
N PHE A 111 -43.03 10.85 -28.98
CA PHE A 111 -42.26 10.20 -30.04
C PHE A 111 -42.55 10.84 -31.41
N GLY A 112 -43.79 11.25 -31.68
CA GLY A 112 -44.12 12.00 -32.90
C GLY A 112 -43.43 13.35 -32.97
N LEU A 113 -43.31 14.07 -31.86
CA LEU A 113 -42.52 15.31 -31.78
C LEU A 113 -41.01 15.02 -31.92
N GLN A 114 -40.49 13.92 -31.37
CA GLN A 114 -39.08 13.53 -31.53
C GLN A 114 -38.71 13.22 -32.98
N VAL A 115 -39.64 12.67 -33.79
CA VAL A 115 -39.43 12.47 -35.23
C VAL A 115 -39.08 13.78 -35.93
N VAL A 116 -39.70 14.88 -35.54
CA VAL A 116 -39.44 16.20 -36.12
C VAL A 116 -37.99 16.65 -35.88
N ILE A 117 -37.46 16.42 -34.66
CA ILE A 117 -36.06 16.70 -34.35
C ILE A 117 -35.14 15.75 -35.14
N ASN A 118 -35.41 14.44 -35.07
CA ASN A 118 -34.52 13.42 -35.61
C ASN A 118 -34.44 13.43 -37.14
N SER A 119 -35.48 13.92 -37.82
CA SER A 119 -35.52 14.04 -39.29
C SER A 119 -34.87 15.32 -39.81
N GLY A 120 -34.58 16.31 -38.95
CA GLY A 120 -33.91 17.56 -39.34
C GLY A 120 -34.76 18.50 -40.21
N VAL A 121 -36.08 18.35 -40.20
CA VAL A 121 -37.02 19.03 -41.14
C VAL A 121 -37.58 20.38 -40.65
N LEU A 122 -37.05 20.92 -39.55
CA LEU A 122 -37.50 22.19 -38.96
C LEU A 122 -36.83 23.41 -39.59
N GLN A 123 -37.38 23.90 -40.70
CA GLN A 123 -36.81 25.05 -41.44
C GLN A 123 -37.63 26.36 -41.30
N GLN A 124 -38.93 26.30 -41.05
CA GLN A 124 -39.80 27.49 -41.00
C GLN A 124 -40.11 27.91 -39.56
N ASP A 125 -39.91 29.19 -39.22
CA ASP A 125 -39.99 29.67 -37.83
C ASP A 125 -41.36 29.45 -37.18
N ASP A 126 -42.47 29.67 -37.91
CA ASP A 126 -43.82 29.43 -37.38
C ASP A 126 -44.02 27.97 -36.94
N THR A 127 -43.50 27.02 -37.73
CA THR A 127 -43.57 25.58 -37.40
C THR A 127 -42.65 25.20 -36.25
N VAL A 128 -41.49 25.86 -36.13
CA VAL A 128 -40.60 25.71 -34.97
C VAL A 128 -41.29 26.18 -33.69
N PHE A 129 -42.01 27.30 -33.74
CA PHE A 129 -42.70 27.84 -32.58
C PHE A 129 -43.88 26.97 -32.14
N GLU A 130 -44.66 26.45 -33.10
CA GLU A 130 -45.73 25.49 -32.82
C GLU A 130 -45.18 24.20 -32.19
N PHE A 131 -44.05 23.70 -32.70
CA PHE A 131 -43.34 22.55 -32.15
C PHE A 131 -42.89 22.79 -30.70
N ILE A 132 -42.25 23.94 -30.41
CA ILE A 132 -41.81 24.31 -29.06
C ILE A 132 -43.00 24.34 -28.09
N ASP A 133 -44.09 24.99 -28.48
CA ASP A 133 -45.30 25.06 -27.67
C ASP A 133 -45.90 23.68 -27.40
N ALA A 134 -45.98 22.84 -28.43
CA ALA A 134 -46.50 21.49 -28.30
C ALA A 134 -45.67 20.65 -27.32
N LEU A 135 -44.35 20.79 -27.35
CA LEU A 135 -43.42 20.05 -26.49
C LEU A 135 -43.46 20.57 -25.05
N VAL A 136 -43.43 21.88 -24.83
CA VAL A 136 -43.51 22.47 -23.47
C VAL A 136 -44.88 22.24 -22.84
N HIS A 137 -45.96 22.33 -23.63
CA HIS A 137 -47.30 21.99 -23.17
C HIS A 137 -47.36 20.52 -22.72
N LEU A 138 -46.77 19.60 -23.49
CA LEU A 138 -46.69 18.18 -23.13
C LEU A 138 -45.97 17.95 -21.79
N ALA A 139 -44.89 18.69 -21.53
CA ALA A 139 -44.16 18.65 -20.27
C ALA A 139 -44.99 19.16 -19.07
N GLY A 140 -45.94 20.07 -19.31
CA GLY A 140 -46.86 20.62 -18.31
C GLY A 140 -48.02 19.69 -17.93
N LEU A 141 -48.32 18.65 -18.72
CA LEU A 141 -49.48 17.79 -18.48
C LEU A 141 -49.30 16.83 -17.30
N LYS A 142 -48.18 16.10 -17.26
CA LYS A 142 -47.91 15.05 -16.24
C LYS A 142 -46.45 15.04 -15.81
N SER A 143 -46.19 14.93 -14.51
CA SER A 143 -44.85 14.96 -13.91
C SER A 143 -43.95 13.84 -14.42
N TRP A 144 -44.48 12.62 -14.54
CA TRP A 144 -43.72 11.46 -15.04
C TRP A 144 -43.31 11.56 -16.53
N LEU A 145 -43.89 12.51 -17.28
CA LEU A 145 -43.56 12.78 -18.69
C LEU A 145 -42.62 13.99 -18.84
N ARG A 146 -42.54 14.84 -17.83
CA ARG A 146 -41.82 16.12 -17.86
C ARG A 146 -40.34 15.92 -18.17
N GLU A 147 -39.65 15.05 -17.43
CA GLU A 147 -38.21 14.83 -17.56
C GLU A 147 -37.80 14.48 -19.00
N ILE A 148 -38.44 13.46 -19.59
CA ILE A 148 -38.10 13.00 -20.94
C ILE A 148 -38.49 14.01 -22.04
N THR A 149 -39.54 14.79 -21.80
CA THR A 149 -40.00 15.84 -22.74
C THR A 149 -39.05 17.03 -22.71
N MET A 150 -38.62 17.46 -21.52
CA MET A 150 -37.65 18.54 -21.37
C MET A 150 -36.24 18.13 -21.80
N PHE A 151 -35.86 16.85 -21.62
CA PHE A 151 -34.64 16.32 -22.22
C PHE A 151 -34.65 16.46 -23.74
N THR A 152 -35.77 16.12 -24.38
CA THR A 152 -35.98 16.29 -25.82
C THR A 152 -35.86 17.77 -26.23
N LEU A 153 -36.39 18.69 -25.41
CA LEU A 153 -36.23 20.13 -25.63
C LEU A 153 -34.76 20.58 -25.50
N CYS A 154 -34.00 20.05 -24.54
CA CYS A 154 -32.57 20.34 -24.40
C CYS A 154 -31.75 19.81 -25.58
N GLN A 155 -32.11 18.64 -26.14
CA GLN A 155 -31.50 18.13 -27.36
C GLN A 155 -31.78 19.07 -28.55
N PHE A 156 -32.99 19.61 -28.65
CA PHE A 156 -33.31 20.61 -29.65
C PHE A 156 -32.49 21.89 -29.47
N ILE A 157 -32.33 22.40 -28.23
CA ILE A 157 -31.47 23.55 -27.95
C ILE A 157 -30.02 23.29 -28.42
N LYS A 158 -29.48 22.09 -28.20
CA LYS A 158 -28.13 21.74 -28.68
C LYS A 158 -27.99 21.83 -30.20
N ILE A 159 -29.04 21.48 -30.96
CA ILE A 159 -29.06 21.65 -32.42
C ILE A 159 -29.08 23.14 -32.77
N ILE A 160 -29.95 23.92 -32.10
CA ILE A 160 -30.10 25.36 -32.33
C ILE A 160 -28.84 26.16 -31.94
N ASN A 161 -28.07 25.71 -30.96
CA ASN A 161 -26.80 26.36 -30.62
C ASN A 161 -25.81 26.35 -31.81
N ASN A 162 -25.90 25.35 -32.70
CA ASN A 162 -25.09 25.25 -33.91
C ASN A 162 -25.69 25.97 -35.13
N GLU A 163 -26.83 26.66 -34.98
CA GLU A 163 -27.44 27.45 -36.06
C GLU A 163 -26.55 28.66 -36.42
N GLU A 164 -26.19 28.79 -37.71
CA GLU A 164 -25.33 29.87 -38.19
C GLU A 164 -26.00 31.26 -38.14
N ASP A 165 -27.32 31.31 -38.35
CA ASP A 165 -28.08 32.56 -38.23
C ASP A 165 -28.32 32.90 -36.75
N VAL A 166 -27.46 33.78 -36.23
CA VAL A 166 -27.52 34.28 -34.85
C VAL A 166 -28.87 34.94 -34.52
N THR A 167 -29.52 35.60 -35.48
CA THR A 167 -30.81 36.27 -35.23
C THR A 167 -31.90 35.23 -35.04
N ARG A 168 -31.97 34.27 -35.97
CA ARG A 168 -32.93 33.15 -35.90
C ARG A 168 -32.70 32.31 -34.65
N LYS A 169 -31.44 31.98 -34.34
CA LYS A 169 -31.03 31.31 -33.09
C LYS A 169 -31.59 32.03 -31.86
N LYS A 170 -31.35 33.33 -31.71
CA LYS A 170 -31.85 34.12 -30.58
C LYS A 170 -33.38 34.12 -30.48
N GLN A 171 -34.09 34.23 -31.61
CA GLN A 171 -35.56 34.21 -31.64
C GLN A 171 -36.12 32.86 -31.18
N ILE A 172 -35.55 31.75 -31.65
CA ILE A 172 -35.95 30.39 -31.27
C ILE A 172 -35.68 30.17 -29.77
N LEU A 173 -34.48 30.53 -29.28
CA LEU A 173 -34.11 30.38 -27.87
C LEU A 173 -34.99 31.24 -26.95
N LEU A 174 -35.30 32.48 -27.35
CA LEU A 174 -36.26 33.34 -26.63
C LEU A 174 -37.64 32.69 -26.56
N ARG A 175 -38.10 32.09 -27.66
CA ARG A 175 -39.41 31.42 -27.71
C ARG A 175 -39.48 30.21 -26.77
N ILE A 176 -38.38 29.45 -26.69
CA ILE A 176 -38.23 28.34 -25.74
C ILE A 176 -38.34 28.83 -24.30
N LEU A 177 -37.55 29.84 -23.93
CA LEU A 177 -37.60 30.41 -22.57
C LEU A 177 -38.98 31.00 -22.25
N GLN A 178 -39.62 31.68 -23.20
CA GLN A 178 -40.97 32.22 -23.03
C GLN A 178 -42.00 31.10 -22.83
N ALA A 179 -41.92 30.01 -23.58
CA ALA A 179 -42.81 28.85 -23.41
C ALA A 179 -42.64 28.21 -22.03
N VAL A 180 -41.40 28.00 -21.58
CA VAL A 180 -41.08 27.45 -20.25
C VAL A 180 -41.57 28.38 -19.13
N ASN A 181 -41.39 29.69 -19.30
CA ASN A 181 -41.91 30.72 -18.39
C ASN A 181 -43.44 30.67 -18.33
N ASN A 182 -44.12 30.62 -19.48
CA ASN A 182 -45.58 30.54 -19.54
C ASN A 182 -46.10 29.28 -18.84
N ALA A 183 -45.39 28.16 -18.97
CA ALA A 183 -45.70 26.91 -18.26
C ALA A 183 -45.39 26.96 -16.74
N GLY A 184 -44.63 27.96 -16.27
CA GLY A 184 -44.23 28.07 -14.85
C GLY A 184 -43.17 27.06 -14.43
N LEU A 185 -42.33 26.62 -15.38
CA LEU A 185 -41.31 25.60 -15.16
C LEU A 185 -39.90 26.17 -15.00
N ASN A 186 -39.73 27.51 -14.93
CA ASN A 186 -38.43 28.18 -14.78
C ASN A 186 -37.59 27.62 -13.61
N LEU A 187 -38.25 27.39 -12.46
CA LEU A 187 -37.63 26.93 -11.21
C LEU A 187 -37.91 25.44 -10.95
N SER A 188 -37.93 24.62 -12.00
CA SER A 188 -37.88 23.14 -11.88
C SER A 188 -36.49 22.61 -12.20
N THR A 189 -36.19 21.36 -11.84
CA THR A 189 -34.93 20.69 -12.20
C THR A 189 -34.71 20.64 -13.70
N GLU A 190 -35.79 20.42 -14.47
CA GLU A 190 -35.74 20.46 -15.93
C GLU A 190 -35.66 21.88 -16.48
N GLY A 191 -36.27 22.87 -15.82
CA GLY A 191 -36.10 24.28 -16.14
C GLY A 191 -34.63 24.70 -16.05
N VAL A 192 -33.92 24.30 -14.99
CA VAL A 192 -32.47 24.51 -14.87
C VAL A 192 -31.74 23.92 -16.08
N ALA A 193 -32.07 22.69 -16.48
CA ALA A 193 -31.45 22.06 -17.66
C ALA A 193 -31.67 22.86 -18.95
N VAL A 194 -32.86 23.45 -19.15
CA VAL A 194 -33.16 24.30 -20.30
C VAL A 194 -32.29 25.56 -20.29
N TYR A 195 -32.24 26.28 -19.16
CA TYR A 195 -31.40 27.48 -19.05
C TYR A 195 -29.92 27.17 -19.28
N LEU A 196 -29.41 26.08 -18.71
CA LEU A 196 -28.00 25.69 -18.83
C LEU A 196 -27.65 25.05 -20.18
N SER A 197 -28.63 24.66 -20.99
CA SER A 197 -28.38 24.22 -22.38
C SER A 197 -28.18 25.39 -23.34
N ILE A 198 -28.55 26.60 -22.94
CA ILE A 198 -28.34 27.83 -23.72
C ILE A 198 -26.94 28.36 -23.41
N GLU A 199 -26.21 28.85 -24.41
CA GLU A 199 -24.89 29.47 -24.25
C GLU A 199 -24.88 30.58 -23.19
N CYS A 200 -23.85 30.56 -22.34
CA CYS A 200 -23.72 31.40 -21.15
C CYS A 200 -23.92 32.90 -21.44
N GLU A 201 -23.34 33.40 -22.53
CA GLU A 201 -23.39 34.81 -22.93
C GLU A 201 -24.80 35.29 -23.31
N LEU A 202 -25.66 34.38 -23.79
CA LEU A 202 -26.99 34.72 -24.31
C LEU A 202 -28.07 34.73 -23.21
N ARG A 203 -27.84 34.07 -22.08
CA ARG A 203 -28.86 33.84 -21.03
C ARG A 203 -29.43 35.14 -20.47
N LEU A 204 -28.56 36.10 -20.14
CA LEU A 204 -28.99 37.38 -19.58
C LEU A 204 -29.79 38.19 -20.61
N GLU A 205 -29.30 38.28 -21.84
CA GLU A 205 -29.96 39.00 -22.93
C GLU A 205 -31.36 38.45 -23.17
N LEU A 206 -31.48 37.13 -23.36
CA LEU A 206 -32.75 36.47 -23.66
C LEU A 206 -33.73 36.55 -22.47
N SER A 207 -33.25 36.32 -21.25
CA SER A 207 -34.11 36.39 -20.05
C SER A 207 -34.70 37.79 -19.81
N SER A 208 -33.98 38.85 -20.19
CA SER A 208 -34.44 40.24 -20.06
C SER A 208 -35.59 40.61 -21.00
N GLN A 209 -35.77 39.83 -22.08
CA GLN A 209 -36.80 40.04 -23.11
C GLN A 209 -38.09 39.25 -22.81
N LEU A 210 -38.13 38.48 -21.71
CA LEU A 210 -39.31 37.72 -21.33
C LEU A 210 -40.47 38.62 -20.93
N THR A 211 -41.67 38.23 -21.36
CA THR A 211 -42.94 38.88 -21.01
C THR A 211 -43.70 38.04 -19.98
N ASN A 212 -44.53 38.68 -19.13
CA ASN A 212 -45.28 37.99 -18.07
C ASN A 212 -44.39 37.08 -17.21
N VAL A 213 -43.30 37.65 -16.71
CA VAL A 213 -42.23 36.91 -16.01
C VAL A 213 -42.78 36.30 -14.72
N LYS A 214 -42.78 34.96 -14.66
CA LYS A 214 -43.00 34.17 -13.44
C LYS A 214 -41.70 34.13 -12.62
N PRO A 215 -41.69 33.61 -11.37
CA PRO A 215 -40.45 33.49 -10.60
C PRO A 215 -39.31 32.87 -11.41
N ASN A 216 -38.13 33.52 -11.38
CA ASN A 216 -37.03 33.22 -12.29
C ASN A 216 -35.65 33.49 -11.65
N TRP A 217 -34.58 33.10 -12.37
CA TRP A 217 -33.19 33.25 -11.96
C TRP A 217 -32.73 34.71 -12.04
N LYS A 218 -32.01 35.19 -11.02
CA LYS A 218 -31.36 36.50 -11.09
C LYS A 218 -30.32 36.49 -12.20
N PHE A 219 -30.23 37.57 -12.96
CA PHE A 219 -29.34 37.69 -14.11
C PHE A 219 -29.57 36.63 -15.21
N GLY A 220 -30.73 35.96 -15.22
CA GLY A 220 -31.08 34.99 -16.26
C GLY A 220 -30.32 33.68 -16.22
N ASP A 221 -29.48 33.43 -15.20
CA ASP A 221 -28.58 32.27 -15.19
C ASP A 221 -28.59 31.56 -13.82
N PRO A 222 -28.94 30.26 -13.75
CA PRO A 222 -28.94 29.48 -12.52
C PRO A 222 -27.60 29.45 -11.77
N LEU A 223 -26.45 29.51 -12.48
CA LEU A 223 -25.11 29.39 -11.91
C LEU A 223 -24.49 30.73 -11.48
N LYS A 224 -25.22 31.84 -11.55
CA LYS A 224 -24.76 33.12 -10.97
C LYS A 224 -24.82 33.08 -9.45
N ARG A 225 -23.81 33.66 -8.79
CA ARG A 225 -23.59 33.54 -7.33
C ARG A 225 -24.82 33.87 -6.47
N GLY A 226 -25.60 34.87 -6.88
CA GLY A 226 -26.82 35.30 -6.19
C GLY A 226 -27.99 34.30 -6.18
N ASN A 227 -27.89 33.21 -6.94
CA ASN A 227 -28.93 32.19 -7.09
C ASN A 227 -28.66 30.89 -6.32
N LEU A 228 -27.48 30.71 -5.69
CA LEU A 228 -27.10 29.46 -5.04
C LEU A 228 -28.14 28.90 -4.03
N PRO A 229 -28.73 29.70 -3.12
CA PRO A 229 -29.75 29.18 -2.20
C PRO A 229 -31.03 28.73 -2.91
N LEU A 230 -31.40 29.40 -4.00
CA LEU A 230 -32.57 29.05 -4.81
C LEU A 230 -32.29 27.78 -5.62
N LEU A 231 -31.10 27.70 -6.23
CA LEU A 231 -30.66 26.54 -7.01
C LEU A 231 -30.61 25.28 -6.15
N SER A 232 -30.08 25.36 -4.93
CA SER A 232 -30.06 24.23 -3.99
C SER A 232 -31.48 23.71 -3.68
N LYS A 233 -32.46 24.61 -3.47
CA LYS A 233 -33.85 24.20 -3.25
C LYS A 233 -34.47 23.51 -4.46
N VAL A 234 -34.24 24.05 -5.66
CA VAL A 234 -34.75 23.49 -6.92
C VAL A 234 -34.15 22.11 -7.20
N LEU A 235 -32.82 21.94 -7.03
CA LEU A 235 -32.14 20.67 -7.27
C LEU A 235 -32.42 19.60 -6.21
N LYS A 236 -32.88 19.99 -5.01
CA LYS A 236 -33.34 19.06 -3.98
C LYS A 236 -34.73 18.45 -4.28
N ASP A 237 -35.36 18.88 -5.37
CA ASP A 237 -36.73 18.53 -5.77
C ASP A 237 -37.73 18.75 -4.62
N VAL A 238 -37.51 19.82 -3.84
CA VAL A 238 -38.41 20.28 -2.77
C VAL A 238 -39.21 21.46 -3.31
N GLU A 239 -40.53 21.45 -3.09
CA GLU A 239 -41.41 22.54 -3.50
C GLU A 239 -40.87 23.89 -3.02
N VAL A 240 -40.61 24.81 -3.95
CA VAL A 240 -40.33 26.22 -3.63
C VAL A 240 -41.67 26.86 -3.26
N VAL A 241 -41.99 26.88 -1.96
CA VAL A 241 -43.19 27.53 -1.43
C VAL A 241 -42.99 29.04 -1.45
N GLN A 242 -43.87 29.76 -2.16
CA GLN A 242 -44.16 31.18 -1.99
C GLN A 242 -45.68 31.38 -2.10
N ASP A 243 -46.19 32.34 -1.33
CA ASP A 243 -47.57 32.55 -0.90
C ASP A 243 -48.59 32.91 -2.01
N GLU A 244 -48.74 32.05 -3.03
CA GLU A 244 -49.86 32.14 -3.97
C GLU A 244 -50.67 30.83 -3.98
N GLU A 245 -51.84 30.90 -3.33
CA GLU A 245 -52.94 29.93 -3.40
C GLU A 245 -53.54 29.97 -4.82
N ASP A 246 -53.05 29.15 -5.75
CA ASP A 246 -53.84 28.54 -6.86
C ASP A 246 -52.99 28.01 -8.03
N SER A 247 -52.02 27.13 -7.76
CA SER A 247 -51.51 26.24 -8.82
C SER A 247 -51.39 24.80 -8.32
N LYS A 248 -52.12 23.89 -8.97
CA LYS A 248 -52.03 22.44 -8.74
C LYS A 248 -50.63 21.95 -9.13
N LYS A 249 -49.69 21.98 -8.18
CA LYS A 249 -48.30 21.55 -8.37
C LYS A 249 -48.19 20.03 -8.21
N GLN A 250 -47.56 19.39 -9.20
CA GLN A 250 -47.37 17.93 -9.24
C GLN A 250 -46.06 17.55 -8.54
N LYS A 251 -46.15 16.82 -7.41
CA LYS A 251 -45.01 16.21 -6.70
C LYS A 251 -44.22 15.26 -7.61
N GLY A 252 -42.89 15.28 -7.48
CA GLY A 252 -42.00 14.24 -7.97
C GLY A 252 -42.07 12.99 -7.08
N ASN A 253 -42.29 11.82 -7.67
CA ASN A 253 -42.06 10.54 -7.00
C ASN A 253 -40.56 10.24 -7.07
N TRP A 254 -39.97 9.72 -5.99
CA TRP A 254 -38.58 9.29 -5.99
C TRP A 254 -38.26 8.34 -7.16
N ASN A 255 -37.09 8.53 -7.78
CA ASN A 255 -36.58 7.72 -8.87
C ASN A 255 -35.17 7.21 -8.54
N SER A 256 -34.87 5.97 -8.89
CA SER A 256 -33.53 5.39 -8.68
C SER A 256 -32.46 5.99 -9.59
N ARG A 257 -32.84 6.62 -10.70
CA ARG A 257 -31.92 7.33 -11.60
C ARG A 257 -31.84 8.81 -11.24
N ILE A 258 -30.64 9.36 -11.16
CA ILE A 258 -30.46 10.81 -11.02
C ILE A 258 -31.00 11.56 -12.25
N PRO A 259 -31.58 12.77 -12.05
CA PRO A 259 -32.02 13.60 -13.17
C PRO A 259 -30.89 13.96 -14.13
N PHE A 260 -31.19 14.07 -15.43
CA PHE A 260 -30.17 14.34 -16.46
C PHE A 260 -29.48 15.71 -16.32
N VAL A 261 -30.11 16.68 -15.61
CA VAL A 261 -29.58 18.04 -15.40
C VAL A 261 -28.16 18.05 -14.82
N TRP A 262 -27.80 17.06 -14.01
CA TRP A 262 -26.47 16.98 -13.40
C TRP A 262 -25.34 16.86 -14.43
N GLY A 263 -25.58 16.21 -15.58
CA GLY A 263 -24.60 16.20 -16.67
C GLY A 263 -24.37 17.59 -17.24
N ILE A 264 -25.46 18.32 -17.51
CA ILE A 264 -25.42 19.68 -18.07
C ILE A 264 -24.77 20.67 -17.09
N ILE A 265 -25.01 20.51 -15.77
CA ILE A 265 -24.35 21.33 -14.74
C ILE A 265 -22.83 21.14 -14.80
N ILE A 266 -22.35 19.90 -14.92
CA ILE A 266 -20.90 19.62 -15.01
C ILE A 266 -20.32 20.20 -16.30
N ASP A 267 -20.99 20.02 -17.43
CA ASP A 267 -20.59 20.59 -18.72
C ASP A 267 -20.42 22.12 -18.60
N ASN A 268 -21.37 22.79 -17.95
CA ASN A 268 -21.30 24.24 -17.70
C ASN A 268 -20.16 24.66 -16.77
N PHE A 269 -19.85 23.88 -15.73
CA PHE A 269 -18.68 24.17 -14.90
C PHE A 269 -17.38 24.07 -15.71
N ASN A 270 -17.28 23.08 -16.60
CA ASN A 270 -16.13 22.93 -17.50
C ASN A 270 -16.04 24.10 -18.51
N GLU A 271 -17.15 24.53 -19.11
CA GLU A 271 -17.20 25.68 -20.04
C GLU A 271 -16.77 27.00 -19.36
N ILE A 272 -17.30 27.30 -18.17
CA ILE A 272 -16.95 28.53 -17.42
C ILE A 272 -15.45 28.57 -17.09
N LEU A 273 -14.83 27.41 -16.87
CA LEU A 273 -13.39 27.30 -16.63
C LEU A 273 -12.60 27.61 -17.90
N GLU A 274 -12.96 27.05 -19.06
CA GLU A 274 -12.30 27.32 -20.35
C GLU A 274 -12.31 28.83 -20.67
N ASP A 275 -13.46 29.48 -20.57
CA ASP A 275 -13.61 30.92 -20.79
C ASP A 275 -12.71 31.76 -19.86
N SER A 276 -12.59 31.34 -18.59
CA SER A 276 -11.74 32.03 -17.61
C SER A 276 -10.25 31.94 -17.95
N ILE A 277 -9.82 30.82 -18.52
CA ILE A 277 -8.44 30.57 -18.95
C ILE A 277 -8.12 31.41 -20.20
N GLU A 278 -8.98 31.40 -21.22
CA GLU A 278 -8.80 32.20 -22.44
C GLU A 278 -8.71 33.72 -22.17
N VAL A 279 -9.53 34.22 -21.24
CA VAL A 279 -9.47 35.63 -20.80
C VAL A 279 -8.18 35.96 -20.06
N SER A 280 -7.55 34.97 -19.38
CA SER A 280 -6.29 35.16 -18.66
C SER A 280 -5.06 35.16 -19.60
N GLU A 281 -5.07 34.32 -20.65
CA GLU A 281 -4.00 34.24 -21.65
C GLU A 281 -4.01 35.46 -22.59
N SER A 282 -5.20 35.91 -22.99
CA SER A 282 -5.37 37.12 -23.81
C SER A 282 -4.92 38.41 -23.09
N LYS A 283 -5.02 38.47 -21.76
CA LYS A 283 -4.50 39.59 -20.94
C LYS A 283 -2.97 39.59 -20.76
N LYS A 284 -2.27 38.47 -20.98
CA LYS A 284 -0.79 38.44 -20.94
C LYS A 284 -0.13 39.06 -22.19
N ARG A 285 -0.88 39.38 -23.25
CA ARG A 285 -0.34 39.92 -24.52
C ARG A 285 -0.39 41.44 -24.71
N LYS A 286 -0.90 42.24 -23.75
CA LYS A 286 -0.86 43.71 -23.84
C LYS A 286 -0.28 44.35 -22.58
N LYS A 287 1.05 44.47 -22.55
CA LYS A 287 1.78 45.41 -21.67
C LYS A 287 2.51 46.46 -22.51
N SER A 288 1.85 47.59 -22.77
CA SER A 288 2.46 48.93 -22.69
C SER A 288 1.42 50.03 -22.88
N SER A 289 1.03 50.66 -21.77
CA SER A 289 0.97 52.13 -21.62
C SER A 289 0.32 52.47 -20.28
N LYS A 290 0.98 53.36 -19.54
CA LYS A 290 0.58 53.87 -18.22
C LYS A 290 -0.60 54.84 -18.34
N SER A 291 -1.58 54.75 -17.44
CA SER A 291 -2.03 55.92 -16.64
C SER A 291 -3.00 55.55 -15.50
N SER A 292 -2.66 56.08 -14.32
CA SER A 292 -3.48 56.50 -13.16
C SER A 292 -4.71 55.70 -12.67
N SER A 293 -4.48 54.94 -11.60
CA SER A 293 -5.20 54.95 -10.31
C SER A 293 -6.73 55.10 -10.25
N ARG A 294 -7.42 53.98 -10.03
CA ARG A 294 -8.47 53.86 -9.00
C ARG A 294 -8.52 52.41 -8.51
N LYS A 295 -8.29 52.22 -7.20
CA LYS A 295 -8.44 50.94 -6.49
C LYS A 295 -9.87 50.41 -6.69
N LYS A 296 -10.05 49.41 -7.56
CA LYS A 296 -11.13 48.43 -7.42
C LYS A 296 -10.57 47.28 -6.59
N GLY A 297 -11.27 46.88 -5.53
CA GLY A 297 -10.97 45.64 -4.79
C GLY A 297 -11.03 44.42 -5.72
N PRO A 298 -10.64 43.22 -5.24
CA PRO A 298 -10.75 42.01 -6.06
C PRO A 298 -12.21 41.89 -6.49
N ALA A 299 -12.46 41.85 -7.80
CA ALA A 299 -13.80 41.69 -8.33
C ALA A 299 -14.34 40.35 -7.80
N ASP A 300 -15.47 40.37 -7.09
CA ASP A 300 -16.13 39.14 -6.67
C ASP A 300 -16.40 38.25 -7.89
N PRO A 301 -16.16 36.93 -7.80
CA PRO A 301 -16.44 36.02 -8.90
C PRO A 301 -17.93 36.07 -9.26
N GLU A 302 -18.20 36.22 -10.54
CA GLU A 302 -19.56 36.42 -11.07
C GLU A 302 -20.41 35.13 -11.00
N TYR A 303 -19.76 33.97 -11.09
CA TYR A 303 -20.35 32.64 -11.07
C TYR A 303 -20.11 31.91 -9.74
N ILE A 304 -20.99 30.95 -9.42
CA ILE A 304 -20.84 30.05 -8.27
C ILE A 304 -19.58 29.20 -8.50
N SER A 305 -18.69 29.12 -7.51
CA SER A 305 -17.55 28.21 -7.56
C SER A 305 -17.95 26.76 -7.29
N VAL A 306 -17.19 25.78 -7.79
CA VAL A 306 -17.39 24.34 -7.48
C VAL A 306 -17.44 24.12 -5.96
N LYS A 307 -16.57 24.82 -5.21
CA LYS A 307 -16.55 24.80 -3.75
C LYS A 307 -17.87 25.22 -3.10
N GLU A 308 -18.40 26.38 -3.49
CA GLU A 308 -19.67 26.89 -2.95
C GLU A 308 -20.84 25.97 -3.37
N PHE A 309 -20.83 25.49 -4.62
CA PHE A 309 -21.85 24.59 -5.14
C PHE A 309 -21.88 23.25 -4.39
N PHE A 310 -20.75 22.56 -4.27
CA PHE A 310 -20.70 21.26 -3.59
C PHE A 310 -21.09 21.37 -2.12
N LYS A 311 -20.62 22.40 -1.43
CA LYS A 311 -20.98 22.64 -0.03
C LYS A 311 -22.51 22.79 0.15
N VAL A 312 -23.15 23.68 -0.61
CA VAL A 312 -24.55 24.05 -0.37
C VAL A 312 -25.54 23.10 -1.05
N VAL A 313 -25.23 22.61 -2.24
CA VAL A 313 -26.15 21.79 -3.05
C VAL A 313 -26.00 20.30 -2.76
N ILE A 314 -24.78 19.83 -2.44
CA ILE A 314 -24.51 18.40 -2.23
C ILE A 314 -24.38 18.11 -0.73
N ASP A 315 -23.42 18.73 -0.05
CA ASP A 315 -23.06 18.37 1.32
C ASP A 315 -24.17 18.72 2.33
N GLU A 316 -24.55 20.01 2.41
CA GLU A 316 -25.57 20.52 3.33
C GLU A 316 -27.00 20.10 2.93
N SER A 317 -27.18 19.61 1.70
CA SER A 317 -28.49 19.29 1.14
C SER A 317 -28.77 17.79 1.09
N LEU A 318 -27.92 17.01 0.43
CA LEU A 318 -28.07 15.57 0.19
C LEU A 318 -27.42 14.72 1.29
N PHE A 319 -26.35 15.21 1.92
CA PHE A 319 -25.64 14.52 3.00
C PHE A 319 -25.93 15.04 4.40
N SER A 320 -26.83 16.02 4.55
CA SER A 320 -27.29 16.46 5.88
C SER A 320 -27.78 15.29 6.76
N ASP A 321 -27.67 15.44 8.08
CA ASP A 321 -28.06 14.40 9.03
C ASP A 321 -29.54 14.00 8.90
N LYS A 322 -30.41 14.95 8.52
CA LYS A 322 -31.85 14.75 8.27
C LYS A 322 -32.17 14.22 6.87
N SER A 323 -31.17 13.98 6.03
CA SER A 323 -31.36 13.49 4.66
C SER A 323 -31.63 11.98 4.64
N SER A 324 -32.58 11.56 3.79
CA SER A 324 -32.97 10.16 3.65
C SER A 324 -31.89 9.34 2.93
N HIS A 325 -31.97 8.00 3.02
CA HIS A 325 -31.02 7.12 2.34
C HIS A 325 -31.06 7.29 0.82
N GLU A 326 -32.23 7.52 0.26
CA GLU A 326 -32.45 7.77 -1.17
C GLU A 326 -31.70 9.02 -1.65
N ARG A 327 -31.74 10.10 -0.85
CA ARG A 327 -31.04 11.35 -1.17
C ARG A 327 -29.53 11.21 -1.03
N LYS A 328 -29.07 10.50 0.00
CA LYS A 328 -27.65 10.18 0.18
C LYS A 328 -27.13 9.27 -0.95
N TYR A 329 -27.96 8.36 -1.45
CA TYR A 329 -27.66 7.54 -2.63
C TYR A 329 -27.43 8.41 -3.87
N TRP A 330 -28.36 9.33 -4.18
CA TRP A 330 -28.15 10.32 -5.25
C TRP A 330 -26.88 11.15 -5.01
N GLY A 331 -26.62 11.56 -3.77
CA GLY A 331 -25.40 12.28 -3.40
C GLY A 331 -24.13 11.54 -3.82
N PHE A 332 -24.07 10.21 -3.60
CA PHE A 332 -22.93 9.40 -4.04
C PHE A 332 -22.84 9.27 -5.57
N GLU A 333 -23.97 9.08 -6.26
CA GLU A 333 -23.97 9.03 -7.74
C GLU A 333 -23.53 10.35 -8.36
N ILE A 334 -23.98 11.48 -7.79
CA ILE A 334 -23.58 12.82 -8.22
C ILE A 334 -22.10 13.05 -7.95
N PHE A 335 -21.60 12.70 -6.77
CA PHE A 335 -20.17 12.76 -6.46
C PHE A 335 -19.34 11.97 -7.47
N GLN A 336 -19.72 10.72 -7.77
CA GLN A 336 -19.02 9.89 -8.76
C GLN A 336 -19.02 10.55 -10.14
N LYS A 337 -20.14 11.13 -10.58
CA LYS A 337 -20.20 11.84 -11.87
C LYS A 337 -19.29 13.06 -11.92
N PHE A 338 -19.31 13.90 -10.88
CA PHE A 338 -18.40 15.06 -10.82
C PHE A 338 -16.94 14.62 -10.77
N PHE A 339 -16.61 13.60 -9.98
CA PHE A 339 -15.24 13.09 -9.87
C PHE A 339 -14.71 12.56 -11.22
N ILE A 340 -15.56 11.92 -12.02
CA ILE A 340 -15.19 11.39 -13.34
C ILE A 340 -15.11 12.50 -14.40
N LEU A 341 -16.08 13.42 -14.44
CA LEU A 341 -16.31 14.33 -15.57
C LEU A 341 -15.78 15.76 -15.38
N LEU A 342 -15.45 16.18 -14.15
CA LEU A 342 -14.88 17.50 -13.91
C LEU A 342 -13.43 17.54 -14.44
N GLN A 343 -13.17 18.51 -15.31
CA GLN A 343 -11.87 18.65 -15.97
C GLN A 343 -10.84 19.34 -15.08
N ASP A 344 -11.24 20.35 -14.32
CA ASP A 344 -10.36 21.04 -13.37
C ASP A 344 -9.95 20.11 -12.22
N ILE A 345 -8.67 19.77 -12.24
CA ILE A 345 -8.02 18.86 -11.28
C ILE A 345 -8.00 19.48 -9.89
N ASP A 346 -7.76 20.78 -9.77
CA ASP A 346 -7.63 21.44 -8.48
C ASP A 346 -8.99 21.51 -7.77
N SER A 347 -10.08 21.76 -8.51
CA SER A 347 -11.43 21.77 -7.96
C SER A 347 -11.92 20.42 -7.40
N ILE A 348 -11.27 19.30 -7.75
CA ILE A 348 -11.60 17.97 -7.21
C ILE A 348 -11.48 17.95 -5.68
N GLU A 349 -10.56 18.75 -5.12
CA GLU A 349 -10.38 18.81 -3.67
C GLU A 349 -11.65 19.27 -2.93
N TYR A 350 -12.54 20.01 -3.60
CA TYR A 350 -13.76 20.56 -3.03
C TYR A 350 -14.94 19.60 -3.08
N LEU A 351 -14.80 18.47 -3.77
CA LEU A 351 -15.81 17.41 -3.79
C LEU A 351 -15.81 16.62 -2.47
N PHE A 352 -14.68 16.61 -1.76
CA PHE A 352 -14.49 15.93 -0.48
C PHE A 352 -14.95 16.82 0.67
N THR A 353 -16.24 16.79 0.96
CA THR A 353 -16.87 17.63 1.98
C THR A 353 -17.15 16.87 3.29
N PRO A 354 -17.26 17.56 4.44
CA PRO A 354 -17.34 16.92 5.75
C PRO A 354 -18.50 15.93 5.95
N ASN A 355 -19.71 16.27 5.50
CA ASN A 355 -20.86 15.38 5.69
C ASN A 355 -20.83 14.20 4.71
N LEU A 356 -20.39 14.44 3.48
CA LEU A 356 -20.12 13.38 2.49
C LEU A 356 -19.09 12.39 3.03
N MET A 357 -17.94 12.85 3.52
CA MET A 357 -16.88 11.98 4.03
C MET A 357 -17.32 11.21 5.27
N ARG A 358 -17.99 11.87 6.23
CA ARG A 358 -18.57 11.20 7.39
C ARG A 358 -19.60 10.14 6.96
N CYS A 359 -20.43 10.43 5.96
CA CYS A 359 -21.39 9.46 5.43
C CYS A 359 -20.69 8.31 4.70
N LEU A 360 -19.63 8.58 3.93
CA LEU A 360 -18.85 7.58 3.20
C LEU A 360 -18.20 6.60 4.17
N ILE A 361 -17.46 7.12 5.15
CA ILE A 361 -16.79 6.33 6.20
C ILE A 361 -17.80 5.49 6.97
N ASN A 362 -18.91 6.09 7.38
CA ASN A 362 -19.95 5.37 8.07
C ASN A 362 -20.53 4.27 7.19
N GLN A 363 -21.01 4.57 5.98
CA GLN A 363 -21.75 3.59 5.20
C GLN A 363 -20.86 2.44 4.68
N SER A 364 -19.56 2.67 4.48
CA SER A 364 -18.64 1.64 3.99
C SER A 364 -18.21 0.62 5.06
N SER A 365 -18.17 1.02 6.34
CA SER A 365 -17.58 0.21 7.43
C SER A 365 -18.30 -1.11 7.77
N GLN A 366 -19.58 -1.24 7.40
CA GLN A 366 -20.40 -2.42 7.70
C GLN A 366 -21.28 -2.80 6.50
N SER A 367 -21.20 -4.07 6.08
CA SER A 367 -21.95 -4.61 4.95
C SER A 367 -23.47 -4.63 5.15
N SER A 368 -23.94 -4.59 6.41
CA SER A 368 -25.37 -4.52 6.75
C SER A 368 -26.00 -3.14 6.53
N ARG A 369 -25.21 -2.09 6.29
CA ARG A 369 -25.73 -0.73 6.11
C ARG A 369 -26.36 -0.56 4.72
N MET A 370 -27.50 0.15 4.67
CA MET A 370 -28.31 0.32 3.44
C MET A 370 -27.52 0.91 2.26
N LEU A 371 -26.57 1.81 2.51
CA LEU A 371 -25.76 2.46 1.47
C LEU A 371 -24.35 1.86 1.34
N ASN A 372 -24.12 0.67 1.90
CA ASN A 372 -22.81 0.04 1.83
C ASN A 372 -22.35 -0.22 0.39
N LYS A 373 -23.22 -0.78 -0.46
CA LYS A 373 -22.88 -1.08 -1.86
C LYS A 373 -22.44 0.15 -2.64
N ILE A 374 -23.15 1.28 -2.49
CA ILE A 374 -22.82 2.51 -3.21
C ILE A 374 -21.59 3.22 -2.63
N SER A 375 -21.37 3.15 -1.31
CA SER A 375 -20.17 3.71 -0.68
C SER A 375 -18.91 2.93 -1.06
N ILE A 376 -18.95 1.59 -1.07
CA ILE A 376 -17.85 0.76 -1.59
C ILE A 376 -17.60 1.07 -3.07
N ASN A 377 -18.64 1.12 -3.90
CA ASN A 377 -18.50 1.49 -5.30
C ASN A 377 -17.90 2.89 -5.48
N THR A 378 -18.19 3.83 -4.57
CA THR A 378 -17.60 5.17 -4.57
C THR A 378 -16.10 5.11 -4.30
N LEU A 379 -15.65 4.37 -3.27
CA LEU A 379 -14.23 4.17 -2.97
C LEU A 379 -13.49 3.51 -4.15
N THR A 380 -14.07 2.46 -4.74
CA THR A 380 -13.50 1.79 -5.93
C THR A 380 -13.46 2.73 -7.14
N THR A 381 -14.45 3.60 -7.31
CA THR A 381 -14.46 4.59 -8.40
C THR A 381 -13.35 5.62 -8.20
N ILE A 382 -13.13 6.07 -6.95
CA ILE A 382 -12.05 7.00 -6.61
C ILE A 382 -10.69 6.41 -7.01
N THR A 383 -10.39 5.18 -6.58
CA THR A 383 -9.08 4.57 -6.86
C THR A 383 -8.89 4.19 -8.34
N LYS A 384 -9.97 3.74 -9.00
CA LYS A 384 -9.97 3.44 -10.43
C LYS A 384 -9.69 4.67 -11.28
N GLU A 385 -10.32 5.80 -10.99
CA GLU A 385 -10.08 7.03 -11.76
C GLU A 385 -8.72 7.67 -11.40
N CYS A 386 -8.25 7.58 -10.15
CA CYS A 386 -6.88 7.97 -9.79
C CYS A 386 -5.83 7.14 -10.55
N SER A 387 -6.12 5.85 -10.80
CA SER A 387 -5.24 5.00 -11.61
C SER A 387 -5.21 5.39 -13.10
N LYS A 388 -6.25 6.05 -13.61
CA LYS A 388 -6.29 6.58 -14.99
C LYS A 388 -5.71 7.99 -15.09
N ARG A 389 -6.02 8.86 -14.14
CA ARG A 389 -5.58 10.25 -14.02
C ARG A 389 -4.66 10.37 -12.80
N VAL A 390 -3.40 9.95 -12.95
CA VAL A 390 -2.41 9.84 -11.86
C VAL A 390 -2.28 11.13 -11.04
N ALA A 391 -2.37 12.30 -11.67
CA ALA A 391 -2.32 13.60 -10.99
C ALA A 391 -3.41 13.82 -9.92
N LEU A 392 -4.51 13.06 -9.95
CA LEU A 392 -5.56 13.13 -8.92
C LEU A 392 -5.12 12.50 -7.59
N ALA A 393 -4.24 11.51 -7.63
CA ALA A 393 -3.97 10.66 -6.48
C ALA A 393 -3.38 11.42 -5.27
N PRO A 394 -2.41 12.36 -5.42
CA PRO A 394 -1.95 13.20 -4.30
C PRO A 394 -3.06 14.10 -3.72
N ILE A 395 -3.91 14.68 -4.58
CA ILE A 395 -5.01 15.57 -4.16
C ILE A 395 -6.03 14.78 -3.34
N VAL A 396 -6.41 13.60 -3.82
CA VAL A 396 -7.34 12.70 -3.12
C VAL A 396 -6.73 12.22 -1.80
N LEU A 397 -5.45 11.83 -1.80
CA LEU A 397 -4.77 11.42 -0.56
C LEU A 397 -4.82 12.54 0.48
N LYS A 398 -4.49 13.77 0.08
CA LYS A 398 -4.59 14.95 0.96
C LYS A 398 -6.00 15.10 1.52
N CYS A 399 -7.03 14.96 0.69
CA CYS A 399 -8.42 15.09 1.13
C CYS A 399 -8.88 13.98 2.08
N VAL A 400 -8.46 12.74 1.84
CA VAL A 400 -8.84 11.57 2.64
C VAL A 400 -8.17 11.59 4.02
N LEU A 401 -6.99 12.21 4.15
CA LEU A 401 -6.26 12.36 5.41
C LEU A 401 -6.59 13.66 6.19
N ASP A 402 -7.32 14.58 5.57
CA ASP A 402 -7.68 15.89 6.15
C ASP A 402 -8.93 15.79 7.03
N GLU A 403 -8.73 15.95 8.34
CA GLU A 403 -9.80 15.91 9.34
C GLU A 403 -10.81 17.05 9.17
N THR A 404 -10.40 18.19 8.63
CA THR A 404 -11.31 19.32 8.37
C THR A 404 -12.32 18.99 7.27
N LYS A 405 -11.96 18.07 6.36
CA LYS A 405 -12.84 17.51 5.33
C LYS A 405 -13.56 16.25 5.79
N GLY A 406 -13.40 15.82 7.04
CA GLY A 406 -14.01 14.60 7.59
C GLY A 406 -13.24 13.31 7.30
N GLY A 407 -11.99 13.42 6.82
CA GLY A 407 -11.05 12.31 6.66
C GLY A 407 -10.35 11.92 7.97
N CYS A 408 -9.46 10.93 7.91
CA CYS A 408 -8.65 10.50 9.05
C CYS A 408 -7.39 9.74 8.61
N TRP A 409 -6.38 9.64 9.48
CA TRP A 409 -5.14 8.92 9.18
C TRP A 409 -5.35 7.40 9.01
N ASN A 410 -6.25 6.82 9.79
CA ASN A 410 -6.61 5.41 9.76
C ASN A 410 -7.81 5.13 8.82
N PHE A 411 -7.96 5.91 7.76
CA PHE A 411 -9.12 5.86 6.85
C PHE A 411 -9.47 4.44 6.43
N ASP A 412 -8.49 3.69 5.92
CA ASP A 412 -8.66 2.32 5.45
C ASP A 412 -9.15 1.35 6.54
N LEU A 413 -8.72 1.54 7.78
CA LEU A 413 -9.18 0.74 8.92
C LEU A 413 -10.66 1.04 9.23
N VAL A 414 -11.05 2.32 9.26
CA VAL A 414 -12.42 2.71 9.61
C VAL A 414 -13.39 2.39 8.48
N THR A 415 -12.98 2.52 7.22
CA THR A 415 -13.80 2.22 6.05
C THR A 415 -13.82 0.73 5.70
N LYS A 416 -12.88 -0.07 6.23
CA LYS A 416 -12.57 -1.44 5.79
C LYS A 416 -12.27 -1.51 4.29
N SER A 417 -11.42 -0.60 3.82
CA SER A 417 -11.01 -0.48 2.42
C SER A 417 -9.48 -0.48 2.27
N HIS A 418 -9.00 -0.47 1.03
CA HIS A 418 -7.58 -0.28 0.68
C HIS A 418 -7.38 1.02 -0.13
N THR A 419 -8.18 2.05 0.15
CA THR A 419 -8.19 3.29 -0.64
C THR A 419 -6.85 4.02 -0.51
N VAL A 420 -6.37 4.24 0.72
CA VAL A 420 -5.10 4.95 0.96
C VAL A 420 -3.92 4.10 0.48
N ASP A 421 -3.96 2.79 0.72
CA ASP A 421 -2.92 1.87 0.22
C ASP A 421 -2.85 1.82 -1.31
N GLU A 422 -3.99 1.81 -2.01
CA GLU A 422 -4.04 1.89 -3.48
C GLU A 422 -3.51 3.22 -4.01
N LEU A 423 -3.76 4.35 -3.32
CA LEU A 423 -3.19 5.65 -3.68
C LEU A 423 -1.66 5.64 -3.56
N PHE A 424 -1.10 5.09 -2.48
CA PHE A 424 0.36 4.91 -2.36
C PHE A 424 0.91 3.90 -3.37
N ALA A 425 0.13 2.89 -3.77
CA ALA A 425 0.53 1.96 -4.83
C ALA A 425 0.66 2.65 -6.20
N ILE A 426 -0.13 3.69 -6.47
CA ILE A 426 0.01 4.51 -7.68
C ILE A 426 1.33 5.29 -7.66
N ALA A 427 1.71 5.86 -6.52
CA ALA A 427 3.01 6.53 -6.35
C ALA A 427 4.18 5.58 -6.68
N ASN A 428 4.14 4.35 -6.16
CA ASN A 428 5.16 3.33 -6.43
C ASN A 428 5.24 2.89 -7.90
N LYS A 429 4.12 2.95 -8.64
CA LYS A 429 4.09 2.58 -10.07
C LYS A 429 4.63 3.69 -10.97
N THR A 430 4.45 4.94 -10.57
CA THR A 430 4.81 6.14 -11.35
C THR A 430 6.19 6.65 -11.01
N GLY A 431 6.67 6.37 -9.80
CA GLY A 431 7.92 6.92 -9.24
C GLY A 431 7.74 8.30 -8.60
N GLU A 432 6.64 9.00 -8.86
CA GLU A 432 6.41 10.35 -8.33
C GLU A 432 6.02 10.35 -6.85
N ILE A 433 7.01 10.15 -5.96
CA ILE A 433 6.79 10.02 -4.51
C ILE A 433 6.89 11.33 -3.73
N ASN A 434 7.52 12.37 -4.29
CA ASN A 434 7.80 13.62 -3.57
C ASN A 434 6.52 14.28 -3.02
N LEU A 435 5.49 14.44 -3.87
CA LEU A 435 4.20 15.01 -3.45
C LEU A 435 3.53 14.20 -2.32
N TYR A 436 3.72 12.88 -2.30
CA TYR A 436 3.16 12.01 -1.25
C TYR A 436 3.92 12.15 0.06
N ILE A 437 5.25 12.28 -0.02
CA ILE A 437 6.12 12.53 1.12
C ILE A 437 5.80 13.90 1.72
N ASP A 438 5.64 14.94 0.90
CA ASP A 438 5.26 16.28 1.35
C ASP A 438 3.94 16.28 2.12
N ILE A 439 2.93 15.54 1.62
CA ILE A 439 1.64 15.37 2.31
C ILE A 439 1.81 14.68 3.67
N LEU A 440 2.66 13.65 3.74
CA LEU A 440 2.94 12.92 4.99
C LEU A 440 3.73 13.78 5.98
N GLN A 441 4.71 14.56 5.52
CA GLN A 441 5.45 15.51 6.36
C GLN A 441 4.54 16.62 6.87
N GLU A 442 3.67 17.18 6.02
CA GLU A 442 2.67 18.18 6.43
C GLU A 442 1.75 17.59 7.52
N LYS A 443 1.31 16.34 7.36
CA LYS A 443 0.47 15.65 8.36
C LYS A 443 1.23 15.36 9.65
N PHE A 444 2.49 14.94 9.57
CA PHE A 444 3.36 14.70 10.73
C PHE A 444 3.56 15.98 11.55
N VAL A 445 3.94 17.08 10.90
CA VAL A 445 4.16 18.38 11.56
C VAL A 445 2.87 18.90 12.18
N LYS A 446 1.74 18.82 11.47
CA LYS A 446 0.42 19.21 12.02
C LYS A 446 0.07 18.39 13.27
N ALA A 447 0.23 17.07 13.22
CA ALA A 447 -0.03 16.20 14.36
C ALA A 447 0.87 16.57 15.55
N LEU A 448 2.17 16.82 15.32
CA LEU A 448 3.12 17.22 16.34
C LEU A 448 2.76 18.57 16.98
N THR A 449 2.53 19.62 16.18
CA THR A 449 2.15 20.95 16.71
C THR A 449 0.84 20.93 17.50
N SER A 450 -0.09 20.03 17.15
CA SER A 450 -1.35 19.89 17.89
C SER A 450 -1.23 19.12 19.21
N GLN A 451 -0.09 18.47 19.48
CA GLN A 451 0.18 17.84 20.78
C GLN A 451 0.54 18.89 21.85
N ASP A 452 1.23 19.96 21.46
CA ASP A 452 1.74 21.00 22.38
C ASP A 452 0.62 21.81 23.07
N ASP A 453 -0.59 21.84 22.50
CA ASP A 453 -1.74 22.58 23.04
C ASP A 453 -2.57 21.81 24.10
N THR A 454 -2.26 20.53 24.37
CA THR A 454 -3.06 19.70 25.29
C THR A 454 -2.23 19.10 26.42
N SER A 455 -2.35 19.68 27.62
CA SER A 455 -1.73 19.18 28.87
C SER A 455 -2.32 17.86 29.41
N ASP A 456 -3.17 17.18 28.64
CA ASP A 456 -3.81 15.90 29.02
C ASP A 456 -3.21 14.75 28.21
N THR A 457 -2.56 13.81 28.90
CA THR A 457 -1.97 12.55 28.37
C THR A 457 -2.94 11.64 27.61
N LYS A 458 -4.24 11.95 27.55
CA LYS A 458 -5.28 11.14 26.88
C LYS A 458 -5.38 11.36 25.37
N LYS A 459 -4.62 12.28 24.76
CA LYS A 459 -4.66 12.57 23.31
C LYS A 459 -3.27 12.59 22.64
N SER A 460 -2.40 11.65 22.98
CA SER A 460 -1.15 11.48 22.23
C SER A 460 -1.45 11.15 20.75
N HIS A 461 -0.87 11.94 19.83
CA HIS A 461 -0.90 11.67 18.39
C HIS A 461 0.19 10.68 17.92
N ASP A 462 0.83 9.93 18.82
CA ASP A 462 1.95 9.03 18.49
C ASP A 462 1.60 8.03 17.40
N ASN A 463 0.37 7.49 17.39
CA ASN A 463 -0.08 6.58 16.33
C ASN A 463 -0.08 7.24 14.94
N ILE A 464 -0.41 8.54 14.85
CA ILE A 464 -0.38 9.30 13.60
C ILE A 464 1.07 9.50 13.16
N LEU A 465 1.94 9.88 14.09
CA LEU A 465 3.36 10.10 13.84
C LEU A 465 4.02 8.80 13.33
N LYS A 466 3.82 7.69 14.05
CA LYS A 466 4.30 6.36 13.67
C LYS A 466 3.78 5.94 12.29
N TRP A 467 2.49 6.12 12.03
CA TRP A 467 1.90 5.81 10.72
C TRP A 467 2.52 6.63 9.58
N CYS A 468 2.77 7.93 9.79
CA CYS A 468 3.42 8.76 8.79
C CYS A 468 4.84 8.27 8.50
N LEU A 469 5.63 7.98 9.54
CA LEU A 469 6.99 7.45 9.42
C LEU A 469 7.01 6.11 8.68
N ASP A 470 6.09 5.18 9.00
CA ASP A 470 5.97 3.90 8.31
C ASP A 470 5.66 4.07 6.81
N LYS A 471 4.76 4.99 6.45
CA LYS A 471 4.43 5.25 5.04
C LYS A 471 5.59 5.91 4.30
N ILE A 472 6.30 6.86 4.91
CA ILE A 472 7.49 7.50 4.34
C ILE A 472 8.59 6.45 4.05
N VAL A 473 8.95 5.64 5.05
CA VAL A 473 9.98 4.60 4.88
C VAL A 473 9.58 3.61 3.78
N ASN A 474 8.32 3.17 3.76
CA ASN A 474 7.83 2.24 2.74
C ASN A 474 7.89 2.82 1.31
N LEU A 475 7.63 4.12 1.14
CA LEU A 475 7.75 4.80 -0.15
C LEU A 475 9.23 4.87 -0.59
N ILE A 476 10.14 5.22 0.32
CA ILE A 476 11.58 5.25 0.01
C ILE A 476 12.04 3.85 -0.41
N ARG A 477 11.85 2.83 0.45
CA ARG A 477 12.33 1.45 0.23
C ARG A 477 11.96 0.90 -1.15
N LYS A 478 10.78 1.24 -1.67
CA LYS A 478 10.29 0.75 -2.96
C LYS A 478 10.81 1.52 -4.18
N ASN A 479 11.33 2.74 -4.00
CA ASN A 479 11.66 3.66 -5.10
C ASN A 479 13.14 4.12 -5.12
N LEU A 480 14.01 3.57 -4.27
CA LEU A 480 15.45 3.89 -4.14
C LEU A 480 16.34 3.69 -5.39
N LYS A 481 15.78 3.43 -6.58
CA LYS A 481 16.52 3.08 -7.79
C LYS A 481 16.84 4.26 -8.72
N SER A 482 16.62 5.51 -8.30
CA SER A 482 16.79 6.69 -9.15
C SER A 482 17.49 7.83 -8.42
N ASP A 483 18.45 8.46 -9.10
CA ASP A 483 19.20 9.64 -8.64
C ASP A 483 18.28 10.85 -8.35
N SER A 484 17.06 10.85 -8.89
CA SER A 484 16.07 11.93 -8.71
C SER A 484 15.56 12.10 -7.28
N TYR A 485 15.86 11.18 -6.35
CA TYR A 485 15.35 11.20 -4.98
C TYR A 485 16.40 11.55 -3.93
N GLU A 486 17.62 11.90 -4.32
CA GLU A 486 18.70 12.20 -3.37
C GLU A 486 18.31 13.34 -2.42
N GLN A 487 17.79 14.45 -2.94
CA GLN A 487 17.32 15.58 -2.12
C GLN A 487 16.20 15.17 -1.15
N THR A 488 15.20 14.45 -1.65
CA THR A 488 14.07 13.98 -0.82
C THR A 488 14.56 13.06 0.29
N LEU A 489 15.54 12.21 0.01
CA LEU A 489 16.15 11.33 0.98
C LEU A 489 16.95 12.11 2.03
N GLU A 490 17.71 13.13 1.62
CA GLU A 490 18.39 14.05 2.54
C GLU A 490 17.40 14.72 3.49
N ASP A 491 16.32 15.29 2.97
CA ASP A 491 15.30 15.98 3.77
C ASP A 491 14.65 15.03 4.80
N ILE A 492 14.40 13.78 4.43
CA ILE A 492 13.85 12.75 5.34
C ILE A 492 14.87 12.31 6.38
N LEU A 493 16.13 12.11 6.01
CA LEU A 493 17.18 11.74 6.97
C LEU A 493 17.38 12.86 7.99
N VAL A 494 17.42 14.13 7.56
CA VAL A 494 17.50 15.30 8.45
C VAL A 494 16.28 15.36 9.37
N MET A 495 15.08 15.13 8.86
CA MET A 495 13.86 15.05 9.68
C MET A 495 13.97 13.96 10.76
N LEU A 496 14.39 12.75 10.40
CA LEU A 496 14.54 11.63 11.33
C LEU A 496 15.62 11.93 12.38
N ILE A 497 16.75 12.51 11.98
CA ILE A 497 17.83 12.92 12.89
C ILE A 497 17.31 13.92 13.92
N LYS A 498 16.60 14.97 13.48
CA LYS A 498 16.03 15.98 14.35
C LYS A 498 15.14 15.36 15.44
N TYR A 499 14.21 14.49 15.04
CA TYR A 499 13.28 13.87 15.99
C TYR A 499 13.86 12.66 16.74
N SER A 500 15.05 12.18 16.36
CA SER A 500 15.76 11.10 17.08
C SER A 500 16.64 11.64 18.19
N PHE A 501 17.45 12.66 17.90
CA PHE A 501 18.56 13.06 18.78
C PHE A 501 18.42 14.44 19.41
N PHE A 502 17.51 15.28 18.92
CA PHE A 502 17.38 16.67 19.37
C PHE A 502 16.08 16.92 20.13
N ALA A 503 16.14 17.94 21.01
CA ALA A 503 15.02 18.42 21.81
C ALA A 503 13.81 18.76 20.91
N SER A 504 12.70 18.07 21.14
CA SER A 504 11.48 18.19 20.34
C SER A 504 10.27 17.70 21.14
N SER A 505 9.06 18.02 20.67
CA SER A 505 7.81 17.65 21.32
C SER A 505 7.37 16.19 21.11
N VAL A 506 8.22 15.37 20.48
CA VAL A 506 7.95 13.93 20.30
C VAL A 506 8.17 13.16 21.61
N SER A 507 7.34 12.14 21.85
CA SER A 507 7.51 11.20 22.96
C SER A 507 8.73 10.28 22.76
N ASP A 508 9.21 9.67 23.83
CA ASP A 508 10.31 8.68 23.77
C ASP A 508 9.95 7.50 22.85
N ASN A 509 8.71 7.04 22.90
CA ASN A 509 8.21 5.99 22.00
C ASN A 509 8.28 6.37 20.51
N VAL A 510 8.08 7.65 20.16
CA VAL A 510 8.19 8.11 18.77
C VAL A 510 9.65 8.34 18.40
N ARG A 511 10.47 8.79 19.36
CA ARG A 511 11.93 8.92 19.21
C ARG A 511 12.57 7.58 18.85
N ASP A 512 12.25 6.52 19.57
CA ASP A 512 12.73 5.16 19.29
C ASP A 512 12.33 4.69 17.88
N VAL A 513 11.10 5.01 17.46
CA VAL A 513 10.61 4.70 16.11
C VAL A 513 11.37 5.50 15.06
N CYS A 514 11.68 6.78 15.30
CA CYS A 514 12.51 7.58 14.40
C CYS A 514 13.90 6.97 14.24
N GLN A 515 14.52 6.52 15.34
CA GLN A 515 15.81 5.82 15.32
C GLN A 515 15.75 4.50 14.56
N GLU A 516 14.71 3.70 14.78
CA GLU A 516 14.45 2.46 14.02
C GLU A 516 14.29 2.75 12.52
N LYS A 517 13.54 3.81 12.18
CA LYS A 517 13.31 4.23 10.79
C LYS A 517 14.57 4.77 10.13
N LEU A 518 15.42 5.46 10.89
CA LEU A 518 16.73 5.92 10.43
C LEU A 518 17.63 4.72 10.09
N ARG A 519 17.74 3.73 11.00
CA ARG A 519 18.47 2.47 10.73
C ARG A 519 17.92 1.73 9.53
N ALA A 520 16.59 1.69 9.39
CA ALA A 520 15.91 1.05 8.28
C ALA A 520 16.23 1.68 6.91
N ILE A 521 16.27 3.01 6.83
CA ILE A 521 16.63 3.73 5.60
C ILE A 521 18.13 3.56 5.31
N LEU A 522 19.00 3.77 6.31
CA LEU A 522 20.45 3.56 6.19
C LEU A 522 20.76 2.15 5.68
N GLY A 523 20.05 1.14 6.17
CA GLY A 523 20.22 -0.24 5.74
C GLY A 523 19.90 -0.45 4.26
N GLU A 524 18.95 0.29 3.70
CA GLU A 524 18.68 0.25 2.26
C GLU A 524 19.67 1.05 1.42
N VAL A 525 20.18 2.17 1.96
CA VAL A 525 21.05 3.07 1.18
C VAL A 525 22.54 2.74 1.30
N ILE A 526 22.95 1.87 2.23
CA ILE A 526 24.37 1.56 2.52
C ILE A 526 25.17 1.06 1.31
N SER A 527 24.51 0.38 0.37
CA SER A 527 25.15 -0.13 -0.85
C SER A 527 25.30 0.92 -1.95
N PHE A 528 24.70 2.10 -1.79
CA PHE A 528 24.70 3.19 -2.76
C PHE A 528 25.62 4.32 -2.30
N LYS A 529 26.37 4.90 -3.23
CA LYS A 529 27.19 6.09 -2.98
C LYS A 529 26.38 7.35 -3.26
N ARG A 530 26.61 8.39 -2.47
CA ARG A 530 26.08 9.73 -2.74
C ARG A 530 26.79 10.38 -3.92
N THR A 531 26.22 11.45 -4.47
CA THR A 531 26.83 12.21 -5.58
C THR A 531 28.16 12.86 -5.21
N ASP A 532 28.34 13.25 -3.94
CA ASP A 532 29.59 13.77 -3.38
C ASP A 532 30.65 12.68 -3.11
N GLY A 533 30.33 11.42 -3.41
CA GLY A 533 31.19 10.27 -3.20
C GLY A 533 31.29 9.79 -1.75
N LYS A 534 30.63 10.44 -0.78
CA LYS A 534 30.60 10.06 0.64
C LYS A 534 29.50 9.01 0.91
N SER A 535 29.58 8.37 2.06
CA SER A 535 28.52 7.48 2.55
C SER A 535 27.32 8.26 3.11
N TRP A 536 26.14 7.63 3.08
CA TRP A 536 24.92 8.18 3.67
C TRP A 536 25.02 8.32 5.20
N SER A 537 25.75 7.44 5.88
CA SER A 537 26.05 7.56 7.31
C SER A 537 26.92 8.78 7.62
N THR A 538 27.91 9.09 6.78
CA THR A 538 28.72 10.31 6.91
C THR A 538 27.87 11.57 6.75
N PHE A 539 26.93 11.59 5.81
CA PHE A 539 25.97 12.69 5.66
C PHE A 539 25.10 12.86 6.92
N CYS A 540 24.60 11.77 7.51
CA CYS A 540 23.83 11.83 8.75
C CYS A 540 24.65 12.46 9.89
N LEU A 541 25.91 12.04 10.07
CA LEU A 541 26.79 12.61 11.09
C LEU A 541 27.06 14.10 10.87
N GLN A 542 27.35 14.51 9.64
CA GLN A 542 27.53 15.94 9.31
C GLN A 542 26.25 16.74 9.56
N SER A 543 25.08 16.13 9.36
CA SER A 543 23.78 16.76 9.64
C SER A 543 23.55 16.91 11.14
N ILE A 544 23.93 15.91 11.96
CA ILE A 544 23.92 16.00 13.42
C ILE A 544 24.85 17.15 13.87
N GLN A 545 26.09 17.20 13.39
CA GLN A 545 27.03 18.27 13.75
C GLN A 545 26.53 19.68 13.40
N LYS A 546 25.82 19.82 12.28
CA LYS A 546 25.18 21.10 11.90
C LYS A 546 24.06 21.47 12.86
N LEU A 547 23.20 20.50 13.19
CA LEU A 547 22.07 20.72 14.10
C LEU A 547 22.53 20.99 15.54
N GLU A 548 23.63 20.40 16.00
CA GLU A 548 24.25 20.68 17.32
C GLU A 548 24.64 22.16 17.50
N GLN A 549 24.82 22.92 16.41
CA GLN A 549 25.11 24.36 16.48
C GLN A 549 23.88 25.20 16.84
N ASP A 550 22.69 24.74 16.43
CA ASP A 550 21.44 25.50 16.49
C ASP A 550 20.43 24.93 17.51
N GLU A 551 20.47 23.62 17.77
CA GLU A 551 19.50 22.88 18.58
C GLU A 551 20.19 22.05 19.69
N THR A 552 19.51 21.84 20.81
CA THR A 552 20.03 21.06 21.95
C THR A 552 19.93 19.56 21.66
N CYS A 553 21.08 18.89 21.62
CA CYS A 553 21.17 17.43 21.54
C CYS A 553 20.76 16.81 22.88
N ILE A 554 19.91 15.78 22.85
CA ILE A 554 19.45 15.04 24.04
C ILE A 554 20.42 13.93 24.41
N VAL A 555 21.25 13.47 23.46
CA VAL A 555 22.22 12.40 23.73
C VAL A 555 23.27 12.92 24.70
N GLU A 556 23.19 12.48 25.94
CA GLU A 556 24.15 12.80 26.99
C GLU A 556 25.33 11.83 26.88
N LEU A 557 26.45 12.34 26.37
CA LEU A 557 27.74 11.65 26.41
C LEU A 557 28.53 12.20 27.60
N ASP A 558 29.11 11.32 28.40
CA ASP A 558 30.04 11.73 29.44
C ASP A 558 31.35 12.28 28.83
N GLN A 559 32.28 12.72 29.69
CA GLN A 559 33.54 13.31 29.22
C GLN A 559 34.36 12.32 28.39
N GLU A 560 34.43 11.05 28.82
CA GLU A 560 35.21 10.01 28.15
C GLU A 560 34.62 9.68 26.77
N LEU A 561 33.30 9.49 26.69
CA LEU A 561 32.58 9.24 25.44
C LEU A 561 32.66 10.42 24.48
N THR A 562 32.68 11.65 25.00
CA THR A 562 32.82 12.86 24.19
C THR A 562 34.23 12.95 23.57
N GLU A 563 35.27 12.59 24.32
CA GLU A 563 36.63 12.50 23.81
C GLU A 563 36.75 11.42 22.72
N ILE A 564 36.21 10.22 22.98
CA ILE A 564 36.18 9.11 22.01
C ILE A 564 35.43 9.51 20.72
N LYS A 565 34.29 10.19 20.85
CA LYS A 565 33.53 10.74 19.71
C LYS A 565 34.39 11.68 18.87
N ASN A 566 35.04 12.66 19.51
CA ASN A 566 35.83 13.68 18.83
C ASN A 566 37.06 13.09 18.13
N ASP A 567 37.77 12.18 18.79
CA ASP A 567 38.92 11.46 18.22
C ASP A 567 38.50 10.63 17.01
N THR A 568 37.40 9.90 17.11
CA THR A 568 36.88 9.08 16.02
C THR A 568 36.39 9.94 14.84
N MET A 569 35.79 11.10 15.12
CA MET A 569 35.43 12.07 14.07
C MET A 569 36.65 12.66 13.36
N ASN A 570 37.76 12.89 14.07
CA ASN A 570 39.02 13.34 13.47
C ASN A 570 39.58 12.26 12.53
N ILE A 571 39.53 10.99 12.93
CA ILE A 571 39.92 9.87 12.07
C ILE A 571 39.05 9.81 10.82
N LEU A 572 37.72 9.94 10.97
CA LEU A 572 36.80 9.96 9.83
C LEU A 572 37.12 11.10 8.85
N ASN A 573 37.42 12.31 9.35
CA ASN A 573 37.81 13.43 8.50
C ASN A 573 39.14 13.17 7.77
N ASN A 574 40.14 12.60 8.45
CA ASN A 574 41.40 12.20 7.82
C ASN A 574 41.18 11.15 6.70
N ILE A 575 40.28 10.18 6.92
CA ILE A 575 39.92 9.19 5.89
C ILE A 575 39.33 9.87 4.65
N LEU A 576 38.44 10.85 4.85
CA LEU A 576 37.83 11.59 3.75
C LEU A 576 38.87 12.37 2.94
N GLU A 577 39.83 13.02 3.60
CA GLU A 577 40.93 13.74 2.93
C GLU A 577 41.83 12.77 2.15
N LEU A 578 42.28 11.68 2.77
CA LEU A 578 43.14 10.67 2.13
C LEU A 578 42.46 10.02 0.92
N LYS A 579 41.13 9.91 0.93
CA LYS A 579 40.34 9.29 -0.14
C LYS A 579 40.30 10.15 -1.41
N GLU A 580 40.42 11.47 -1.30
CA GLU A 580 40.46 12.37 -2.46
C GLU A 580 41.78 12.23 -3.24
N GLU A 581 42.87 11.90 -2.56
CA GLU A 581 44.22 11.78 -3.13
C GLU A 581 44.61 10.33 -3.48
N ALA A 582 43.79 9.35 -3.13
CA ALA A 582 44.10 7.93 -3.24
C ALA A 582 43.92 7.33 -4.65
N SER A 583 44.68 6.26 -4.93
CA SER A 583 44.47 5.40 -6.10
C SER A 583 43.17 4.60 -6.00
N SER A 584 42.61 4.11 -7.12
CA SER A 584 41.31 3.44 -7.16
C SER A 584 41.14 2.28 -6.16
N ASN A 585 42.18 1.46 -5.94
CA ASN A 585 42.12 0.36 -4.97
C ASN A 585 42.15 0.89 -3.53
N LYS A 586 43.04 1.84 -3.24
CA LYS A 586 43.15 2.46 -1.91
C LYS A 586 41.89 3.28 -1.56
N GLN A 587 41.25 3.87 -2.56
CA GLN A 587 39.99 4.60 -2.42
C GLN A 587 38.82 3.67 -2.01
N GLN A 588 38.77 2.45 -2.52
CA GLN A 588 37.77 1.45 -2.10
C GLN A 588 38.00 0.98 -0.67
N GLN A 589 39.27 0.79 -0.29
CA GLN A 589 39.63 0.41 1.08
C GLN A 589 39.28 1.53 2.08
N LEU A 590 39.65 2.77 1.78
CA LEU A 590 39.29 3.95 2.59
C LEU A 590 37.77 4.14 2.68
N TYR A 591 37.02 3.82 1.62
CA TYR A 591 35.55 3.84 1.67
C TYR A 591 34.96 2.79 2.63
N CYS A 592 35.58 1.62 2.77
CA CYS A 592 35.14 0.62 3.75
C CYS A 592 35.34 1.12 5.18
N PHE A 593 36.49 1.75 5.46
CA PHE A 593 36.75 2.37 6.76
C PHE A 593 35.86 3.60 7.01
N GLU A 594 35.60 4.43 5.99
CA GLU A 594 34.60 5.51 6.08
C GLU A 594 33.24 4.94 6.51
N LEU A 595 32.77 3.87 5.87
CA LEU A 595 31.51 3.21 6.24
C LEU A 595 31.53 2.66 7.66
N LEU A 596 32.59 1.96 8.08
CA LEU A 596 32.73 1.42 9.43
C LEU A 596 32.70 2.53 10.49
N PHE A 597 33.60 3.51 10.39
CA PHE A 597 33.67 4.59 11.38
C PHE A 597 32.40 5.43 11.41
N SER A 598 31.85 5.79 10.25
CA SER A 598 30.60 6.56 10.22
C SER A 598 29.41 5.77 10.78
N MET A 599 29.35 4.45 10.59
CA MET A 599 28.29 3.62 11.15
C MET A 599 28.43 3.41 12.66
N VAL A 600 29.63 3.14 13.14
CA VAL A 600 29.91 2.95 14.58
C VAL A 600 29.69 4.26 15.34
N LEU A 601 30.05 5.40 14.76
CA LEU A 601 29.68 6.71 15.32
C LEU A 601 28.17 6.93 15.37
N MET A 602 27.43 6.50 14.34
CA MET A 602 25.96 6.54 14.39
C MET A 602 25.41 5.63 15.51
N GLU A 603 26.01 4.46 15.76
CA GLU A 603 25.63 3.58 16.88
C GLU A 603 25.95 4.18 18.24
N LEU A 604 27.05 4.94 18.35
CA LEU A 604 27.38 5.71 19.56
C LEU A 604 26.28 6.74 19.88
N TYR A 605 25.78 7.48 18.88
CA TYR A 605 24.65 8.39 19.08
C TYR A 605 23.35 7.66 19.45
N MET A 606 23.22 6.40 19.05
CA MET A 606 22.09 5.55 19.43
C MET A 606 22.27 4.87 20.79
N MET A 607 23.33 5.23 21.54
CA MET A 607 23.65 4.74 22.88
C MET A 607 23.81 3.21 22.96
N ASP A 608 24.41 2.59 21.95
CA ASP A 608 24.75 1.17 22.00
C ASP A 608 26.06 0.95 22.79
N GLU A 609 25.97 0.24 23.92
CA GLU A 609 27.06 0.07 24.90
C GLU A 609 28.29 -0.67 24.32
N GLU A 610 28.07 -1.60 23.39
CA GLU A 610 29.14 -2.39 22.76
C GLU A 610 29.97 -1.57 21.75
N THR A 611 29.57 -0.35 21.43
CA THR A 611 30.20 0.49 20.39
C THR A 611 31.62 0.89 20.75
N ILE A 612 31.90 1.15 22.03
CA ILE A 612 33.18 1.71 22.49
C ILE A 612 34.34 0.73 22.20
N GLN A 613 34.14 -0.55 22.50
CA GLN A 613 35.12 -1.59 22.23
C GLN A 613 35.44 -1.66 20.73
N VAL A 614 34.39 -1.65 19.89
CA VAL A 614 34.53 -1.70 18.43
C VAL A 614 35.27 -0.46 17.90
N ILE A 615 35.04 0.74 18.46
CA ILE A 615 35.77 1.96 18.06
C ILE A 615 37.28 1.77 18.26
N ASN A 616 37.69 1.26 19.42
CA ASN A 616 39.10 1.08 19.75
C ASN A 616 39.78 0.04 18.85
N GLU A 617 39.11 -1.10 18.62
CA GLU A 617 39.57 -2.14 17.68
C GLU A 617 39.71 -1.61 16.24
N LEU A 618 38.74 -0.80 15.78
CA LEU A 618 38.78 -0.17 14.46
C LEU A 618 39.88 0.90 14.34
N LYS A 619 40.11 1.68 15.40
CA LYS A 619 41.19 2.69 15.44
C LYS A 619 42.55 2.03 15.28
N LEU A 620 42.81 0.94 16.00
CA LEU A 620 44.04 0.15 15.88
C LEU A 620 44.23 -0.38 14.46
N CYS A 621 43.18 -0.96 13.86
CA CYS A 621 43.23 -1.45 12.48
C CYS A 621 43.50 -0.35 11.46
N TYR A 622 42.88 0.82 11.63
CA TYR A 622 43.07 1.97 10.74
C TYR A 622 44.50 2.51 10.83
N GLU A 623 45.00 2.68 12.05
CA GLU A 623 46.36 3.17 12.28
C GLU A 623 47.35 2.22 11.64
N ASN A 624 47.33 0.92 11.97
CA ASN A 624 48.23 -0.07 11.37
C ASN A 624 48.18 -0.09 9.83
N GLN A 625 46.99 0.02 9.23
CA GLN A 625 46.84 -0.07 7.77
C GLN A 625 47.22 1.21 7.02
N PHE A 626 47.06 2.40 7.61
CA PHE A 626 47.17 3.68 6.90
C PHE A 626 48.08 4.72 7.55
N ALA A 627 48.27 4.68 8.87
CA ALA A 627 49.18 5.54 9.63
C ALA A 627 50.40 4.71 10.06
N LYS A 628 51.55 4.90 9.40
CA LYS A 628 52.77 4.08 9.55
C LYS A 628 53.47 4.16 10.93
N ASP A 629 52.73 4.44 12.00
CA ASP A 629 53.23 4.83 13.33
C ASP A 629 53.14 3.70 14.38
N VAL A 630 52.70 2.49 14.00
CA VAL A 630 52.60 1.35 14.94
C VAL A 630 53.71 0.31 14.63
N GLU A 631 54.60 0.06 15.61
CA GLU A 631 55.68 -0.95 15.53
C GLU A 631 55.21 -2.39 15.85
N GLU A 632 53.93 -2.57 16.19
CA GLU A 632 53.34 -3.89 16.51
C GLU A 632 52.68 -4.53 15.29
N ASP A 633 53.06 -5.78 15.02
CA ASP A 633 52.59 -6.63 13.92
C ASP A 633 51.18 -7.18 14.22
N ILE A 634 50.20 -6.30 14.42
CA ILE A 634 48.81 -6.66 14.72
C ILE A 634 48.14 -7.20 13.44
N ASP A 635 47.59 -8.42 13.48
CA ASP A 635 46.80 -8.97 12.37
C ASP A 635 45.46 -8.22 12.25
N SER A 636 45.48 -7.12 11.49
CA SER A 636 44.30 -6.29 11.22
C SER A 636 43.17 -7.08 10.54
N GLY A 637 43.49 -8.17 9.84
CA GLY A 637 42.50 -9.06 9.22
C GLY A 637 41.72 -9.85 10.26
N MET A 638 42.40 -10.32 11.31
CA MET A 638 41.79 -11.04 12.43
C MET A 638 40.87 -10.12 13.26
N VAL A 639 41.37 -8.96 13.69
CA VAL A 639 40.59 -8.00 14.50
C VAL A 639 39.33 -7.55 13.75
N LEU A 640 39.44 -7.21 12.45
CA LEU A 640 38.26 -6.86 11.65
C LEU A 640 37.29 -8.03 11.45
N THR A 641 37.78 -9.27 11.48
CA THR A 641 36.93 -10.46 11.42
C THR A 641 36.11 -10.60 12.70
N GLU A 642 36.71 -10.37 13.87
CA GLU A 642 36.00 -10.35 15.17
C GLU A 642 34.94 -9.26 15.22
N VAL A 643 35.28 -8.03 14.77
CA VAL A 643 34.32 -6.93 14.64
C VAL A 643 33.14 -7.34 13.75
N ILE A 644 33.41 -7.96 12.59
CA ILE A 644 32.36 -8.44 11.69
C ILE A 644 31.50 -9.54 12.31
N LEU A 645 32.10 -10.45 13.07
CA LEU A 645 31.37 -11.51 13.79
C LEU A 645 30.44 -10.90 14.84
N SER A 646 30.90 -9.87 15.58
CA SER A 646 30.06 -9.13 16.54
C SER A 646 28.85 -8.47 15.85
N PHE A 647 29.05 -7.87 14.67
CA PHE A 647 27.96 -7.25 13.91
C PHE A 647 26.96 -8.25 13.34
N ILE A 648 27.44 -9.45 12.97
CA ILE A 648 26.65 -10.50 12.34
C ILE A 648 25.90 -11.35 13.38
N SER A 649 26.37 -11.44 14.62
CA SER A 649 25.63 -12.09 15.70
C SER A 649 24.37 -11.29 16.06
N ARG A 650 24.42 -9.96 15.98
CA ARG A 650 23.28 -9.06 16.26
C ARG A 650 22.16 -9.19 15.23
N LYS A 651 20.88 -9.10 15.65
CA LYS A 651 19.68 -9.14 14.78
C LYS A 651 19.47 -7.86 13.94
N SER A 652 20.53 -7.18 13.52
CA SER A 652 20.47 -5.98 12.66
C SER A 652 20.68 -6.35 11.18
N ILE A 653 19.79 -5.86 10.30
CA ILE A 653 19.94 -6.00 8.84
C ILE A 653 21.00 -5.03 8.31
N LEU A 654 21.06 -3.83 8.90
CA LEU A 654 22.02 -2.79 8.54
C LEU A 654 23.45 -3.26 8.79
N LEU A 655 23.72 -3.76 10.01
CA LEU A 655 25.03 -4.31 10.36
C LEU A 655 25.40 -5.52 9.50
N LYS A 656 24.47 -6.43 9.24
CA LYS A 656 24.71 -7.54 8.30
C LYS A 656 25.14 -7.05 6.92
N ARG A 657 24.48 -6.03 6.37
CA ARG A 657 24.82 -5.47 5.05
C ARG A 657 26.17 -4.77 5.09
N LEU A 658 26.46 -4.00 6.13
CA LEU A 658 27.76 -3.38 6.37
C LEU A 658 28.87 -4.43 6.39
N SER A 659 28.72 -5.47 7.21
CA SER A 659 29.68 -6.56 7.33
C SER A 659 29.90 -7.26 5.99
N ASN A 660 28.85 -7.52 5.20
CA ASN A 660 29.00 -8.12 3.88
C ASN A 660 29.79 -7.23 2.92
N ILE A 661 29.58 -5.91 2.93
CA ILE A 661 30.30 -4.95 2.08
C ILE A 661 31.79 -4.94 2.47
N VAL A 662 32.09 -4.84 3.77
CA VAL A 662 33.46 -4.83 4.28
C VAL A 662 34.15 -6.18 4.02
N TRP A 663 33.43 -7.29 4.23
CA TRP A 663 33.93 -8.63 3.93
C TRP A 663 34.25 -8.81 2.46
N GLU A 664 33.34 -8.44 1.54
CA GLU A 664 33.52 -8.58 0.08
C GLU A 664 34.63 -7.69 -0.46
N HIS A 665 34.66 -6.41 -0.06
CA HIS A 665 35.50 -5.40 -0.69
C HIS A 665 36.84 -5.14 0.01
N PHE A 666 36.96 -5.47 1.30
CA PHE A 666 38.20 -5.27 2.05
C PHE A 666 38.87 -6.59 2.44
N LEU A 667 38.22 -7.43 3.26
CA LEU A 667 38.85 -8.63 3.83
C LEU A 667 39.11 -9.72 2.80
N CYS A 668 38.17 -9.96 1.87
CA CYS A 668 38.39 -10.88 0.76
C CYS A 668 39.35 -10.33 -0.31
N GLY A 669 39.86 -9.10 -0.14
CA GLY A 669 40.83 -8.48 -1.03
C GLY A 669 42.26 -8.98 -0.80
N THR A 670 43.15 -8.62 -1.72
CA THR A 670 44.58 -8.91 -1.60
C THR A 670 45.36 -7.69 -1.12
N ASP A 671 46.51 -7.92 -0.49
CA ASP A 671 47.51 -6.91 -0.14
C ASP A 671 48.38 -6.51 -1.35
N GLU A 672 49.40 -5.69 -1.11
CA GLU A 672 50.34 -5.22 -2.14
C GLU A 672 51.22 -6.35 -2.70
N ASP A 673 51.42 -7.43 -1.94
CA ASP A 673 52.19 -8.62 -2.32
C ASP A 673 51.32 -9.68 -3.03
N GLY A 674 50.02 -9.41 -3.18
CA GLY A 674 49.05 -10.31 -3.82
C GLY A 674 48.54 -11.43 -2.91
N LYS A 675 48.90 -11.42 -1.62
CA LYS A 675 48.34 -12.34 -0.61
C LYS A 675 46.99 -11.86 -0.14
N LEU A 676 46.16 -12.80 0.31
CA LEU A 676 44.88 -12.52 0.92
C LEU A 676 45.09 -11.80 2.25
N LYS A 677 44.30 -10.75 2.50
CA LYS A 677 44.33 -10.05 3.80
C LYS A 677 43.83 -10.89 4.97
N LEU A 678 42.98 -11.87 4.69
CA LEU A 678 42.52 -12.84 5.68
C LEU A 678 43.61 -13.91 5.92
N SER A 679 43.95 -14.10 7.18
CA SER A 679 44.76 -15.23 7.64
C SER A 679 43.91 -16.50 7.79
N LEU A 680 44.57 -17.68 7.87
CA LEU A 680 43.87 -18.92 8.19
C LEU A 680 43.18 -18.83 9.56
N ASP A 681 43.82 -18.15 10.51
CA ASP A 681 43.27 -17.97 11.86
C ASP A 681 42.03 -17.07 11.85
N SER A 682 41.98 -16.05 10.97
CA SER A 682 40.74 -15.29 10.72
C SER A 682 39.59 -16.20 10.26
N LEU A 683 39.85 -17.16 9.37
CA LEU A 683 38.82 -18.10 8.91
C LEU A 683 38.43 -19.13 9.98
N LYS A 684 39.35 -19.50 10.88
CA LYS A 684 39.03 -20.40 12.00
C LYS A 684 37.98 -19.80 12.94
N LEU A 685 38.00 -18.50 13.18
CA LEU A 685 36.94 -17.82 13.96
C LEU A 685 35.53 -18.09 13.38
N LEU A 686 35.41 -18.13 12.04
CA LEU A 686 34.14 -18.50 11.38
C LEU A 686 33.85 -20.00 11.54
N PHE A 687 34.87 -20.85 11.47
CA PHE A 687 34.72 -22.30 11.61
C PHE A 687 34.27 -22.70 13.01
N ASP A 688 34.82 -22.06 14.04
CA ASP A 688 34.49 -22.32 15.44
C ASP A 688 33.00 -22.08 15.70
N VAL A 689 32.42 -21.03 15.09
CA VAL A 689 30.98 -20.77 15.12
C VAL A 689 30.18 -21.88 14.44
N LEU A 690 30.64 -22.43 13.31
CA LEU A 690 29.93 -23.51 12.62
C LEU A 690 29.95 -24.83 13.41
N VAL A 691 31.07 -25.12 14.08
CA VAL A 691 31.30 -26.35 14.84
C VAL A 691 30.68 -26.31 16.25
N ALA A 692 30.46 -25.11 16.81
CA ALA A 692 29.79 -24.97 18.09
C ALA A 692 28.36 -25.56 18.10
N ARG A 693 27.96 -26.11 19.25
CA ARG A 693 26.65 -26.77 19.42
C ARG A 693 25.50 -25.76 19.35
N GLU A 694 24.35 -26.19 18.83
CA GLU A 694 23.13 -25.36 18.71
C GLU A 694 22.32 -25.34 20.02
N ASN A 695 22.97 -24.97 21.11
CA ASN A 695 22.40 -24.90 22.45
C ASN A 695 22.99 -23.72 23.23
N LYS A 696 22.43 -23.45 24.41
CA LYS A 696 22.89 -22.38 25.31
C LYS A 696 24.39 -22.48 25.64
N GLU A 697 24.89 -23.70 25.82
CA GLU A 697 26.30 -23.98 26.10
C GLU A 697 27.24 -23.58 24.94
N GLY A 698 26.83 -23.83 23.70
CA GLY A 698 27.58 -23.42 22.51
C GLY A 698 27.51 -21.91 22.26
N GLU A 699 26.42 -21.26 22.64
CA GLU A 699 26.28 -19.80 22.63
C GLU A 699 27.22 -19.17 23.67
N GLN A 700 27.20 -19.64 24.92
CA GLN A 700 28.05 -19.11 25.99
C GLN A 700 29.55 -19.29 25.69
N LYS A 701 29.96 -20.44 25.14
CA LYS A 701 31.36 -20.68 24.71
C LYS A 701 31.89 -19.69 23.66
N LEU A 702 31.02 -19.04 22.90
CA LEU A 702 31.41 -18.09 21.85
C LEU A 702 31.40 -16.63 22.31
N PHE A 703 30.67 -16.31 23.37
CA PHE A 703 30.42 -14.91 23.80
C PHE A 703 30.87 -14.62 25.24
N GLU A 704 30.99 -15.63 26.11
CA GLU A 704 31.49 -15.52 27.47
C GLU A 704 32.90 -16.17 27.51
N GLY A 705 33.94 -15.36 27.73
CA GLY A 705 35.33 -15.82 27.70
C GLY A 705 35.63 -16.99 28.64
N GLU A 706 36.65 -17.79 28.32
CA GLU A 706 37.01 -19.11 28.89
C GLU A 706 37.24 -19.20 30.43
N GLY A 707 36.88 -18.19 31.24
CA GLY A 707 37.24 -18.08 32.65
C GLY A 707 36.25 -18.60 33.71
N GLU A 708 35.01 -18.95 33.37
CA GLU A 708 33.96 -19.28 34.38
C GLU A 708 33.19 -20.59 34.10
N TYR A 709 33.86 -21.66 33.66
CA TYR A 709 33.21 -22.98 33.56
C TYR A 709 33.77 -23.99 34.57
N GLU A 710 32.97 -24.31 35.60
CA GLU A 710 33.06 -25.59 36.31
C GLU A 710 32.17 -26.63 35.58
N GLU A 711 32.76 -27.75 35.17
CA GLU A 711 32.06 -28.86 34.53
C GLU A 711 31.07 -29.54 35.51
N GLU A 712 29.77 -29.23 35.45
CA GLU A 712 28.74 -30.13 35.98
C GLU A 712 28.43 -31.23 34.95
N LYS A 713 28.97 -32.43 35.19
CA LYS A 713 28.66 -33.65 34.46
C LYS A 713 27.16 -33.96 34.54
N SER A 714 26.43 -33.71 33.46
CA SER A 714 25.12 -34.31 33.24
C SER A 714 25.30 -35.62 32.48
N GLU A 715 24.93 -36.73 33.11
CA GLU A 715 25.03 -38.09 32.56
C GLU A 715 24.13 -38.25 31.31
N GLU A 716 24.74 -38.66 30.20
CA GLU A 716 24.06 -39.08 28.98
C GLU A 716 23.42 -40.46 29.20
N GLU A 717 22.08 -40.54 29.11
CA GLU A 717 21.41 -41.79 28.73
C GLU A 717 20.75 -41.61 27.35
N GLU A 718 21.38 -42.18 26.33
CA GLU A 718 20.74 -42.48 25.05
C GLU A 718 19.59 -43.48 25.28
N SER A 719 18.38 -43.16 24.80
CA SER A 719 17.41 -44.20 24.46
C SER A 719 16.82 -43.95 23.07
N ASP A 720 17.22 -44.81 22.14
CA ASP A 720 16.63 -45.00 20.82
C ASP A 720 15.16 -45.43 20.94
N LYS A 721 14.22 -44.67 20.35
CA LYS A 721 12.96 -45.23 19.82
C LYS A 721 12.56 -44.54 18.52
N GLU A 722 12.27 -45.41 17.54
CA GLU A 722 11.87 -45.11 16.18
C GLU A 722 10.53 -44.37 16.08
N ASP A 723 10.42 -43.65 14.97
CA ASP A 723 9.35 -42.85 14.41
C ASP A 723 7.95 -43.51 14.47
N SER A 724 6.98 -42.81 15.06
CA SER A 724 5.54 -43.03 14.87
C SER A 724 4.77 -41.78 15.30
N GLU A 725 4.23 -41.04 14.34
CA GLU A 725 3.20 -40.04 14.58
C GLU A 725 1.99 -40.67 15.30
N SER A 726 1.81 -40.29 16.57
CA SER A 726 0.51 -40.18 17.21
C SER A 726 0.63 -39.25 18.41
N GLU A 727 -0.15 -38.17 18.42
CA GLU A 727 -0.42 -37.45 19.66
C GLU A 727 -1.09 -38.39 20.66
N SER A 728 -0.38 -38.69 21.75
CA SER A 728 -0.96 -39.16 22.99
C SER A 728 -0.22 -38.50 24.14
N GLU A 729 -0.96 -37.69 24.90
CA GLU A 729 -0.52 -37.14 26.17
C GLU A 729 -0.07 -38.27 27.10
N SER A 730 1.17 -38.17 27.56
CA SER A 730 1.65 -38.91 28.72
C SER A 730 2.21 -37.90 29.70
N GLU A 731 1.39 -37.62 30.73
CA GLU A 731 1.81 -36.92 31.93
C GLU A 731 2.99 -37.65 32.55
N SER A 732 4.16 -37.02 32.44
CA SER A 732 5.30 -37.31 33.29
C SER A 732 5.29 -36.24 34.37
N GLU A 733 4.78 -36.60 35.54
CA GLU A 733 4.83 -35.74 36.73
C GLU A 733 6.28 -35.36 37.01
N SER A 734 6.58 -34.08 36.80
CA SER A 734 7.85 -33.48 37.19
C SER A 734 7.77 -33.08 38.67
N GLU A 735 8.90 -33.13 39.39
CA GLU A 735 9.01 -32.65 40.78
C GLU A 735 8.53 -31.19 41.01
N SER A 736 8.32 -30.43 39.93
CA SER A 736 7.79 -29.06 39.98
C SER A 736 6.26 -28.98 40.18
N ASP A 737 5.49 -30.01 39.83
CA ASP A 737 4.03 -30.06 40.08
C ASP A 737 3.72 -30.25 41.57
N ASP A 738 4.62 -30.97 42.25
CA ASP A 738 4.53 -31.24 43.69
C ASP A 738 4.80 -29.98 44.54
N ALA A 739 5.51 -29.00 43.98
CA ALA A 739 5.73 -27.69 44.59
C ALA A 739 4.56 -26.72 44.36
N ILE A 740 3.96 -26.72 43.15
CA ILE A 740 2.79 -25.88 42.81
C ILE A 740 1.55 -26.35 43.59
N THR A 741 1.33 -27.65 43.71
CA THR A 741 0.21 -28.22 44.48
C THR A 741 0.35 -27.97 45.99
N LYS A 742 1.57 -27.95 46.54
CA LYS A 742 1.84 -27.53 47.93
C LYS A 742 1.61 -26.03 48.12
N LEU A 743 2.02 -25.20 47.16
CA LEU A 743 1.78 -23.75 47.16
C LEU A 743 0.27 -23.44 47.08
N ASP A 744 -0.49 -24.17 46.27
CA ASP A 744 -1.95 -24.04 46.16
C ASP A 744 -2.67 -24.43 47.46
N LYS A 745 -2.23 -25.49 48.13
CA LYS A 745 -2.75 -25.87 49.46
C LYS A 745 -2.45 -24.80 50.51
N GLU A 746 -1.25 -24.26 50.52
CA GLU A 746 -0.85 -23.22 51.49
C GLU A 746 -1.59 -21.89 51.24
N THR A 747 -1.75 -21.49 49.97
CA THR A 747 -2.48 -20.27 49.61
C THR A 747 -3.97 -20.38 49.90
N ASN A 748 -4.61 -21.53 49.62
CA ASN A 748 -6.02 -21.76 49.97
C ASN A 748 -6.27 -21.77 51.49
N LEU A 749 -5.33 -22.28 52.27
CA LEU A 749 -5.43 -22.30 53.74
C LEU A 749 -5.26 -20.89 54.34
N LYS A 750 -4.41 -20.05 53.74
CA LYS A 750 -4.29 -18.62 54.11
C LYS A 750 -5.53 -17.82 53.68
N LEU A 751 -6.12 -18.12 52.52
CA LEU A 751 -7.35 -17.50 52.02
C LEU A 751 -8.57 -17.86 52.89
N SER A 752 -8.71 -19.12 53.31
CA SER A 752 -9.82 -19.55 54.18
C SER A 752 -9.71 -18.96 55.60
N GLN A 753 -8.49 -18.84 56.14
CA GLN A 753 -8.24 -18.16 57.41
C GLN A 753 -8.55 -16.66 57.35
N ALA A 754 -8.24 -15.99 56.23
CA ALA A 754 -8.59 -14.58 56.03
C ALA A 754 -10.11 -14.38 55.92
N LEU A 755 -10.83 -15.30 55.25
CA LEU A 755 -12.28 -15.23 55.04
C LEU A 755 -13.13 -15.83 56.18
N GLY A 756 -12.51 -16.39 57.23
CA GLY A 756 -13.21 -16.93 58.41
C GLY A 756 -13.99 -18.23 58.18
N ILE A 757 -13.69 -18.97 57.11
CA ILE A 757 -14.39 -20.22 56.75
C ILE A 757 -13.64 -21.42 57.36
N PRO A 758 -14.30 -22.33 58.11
CA PRO A 758 -13.63 -23.52 58.66
C PRO A 758 -13.24 -24.49 57.53
N THR A 759 -11.94 -24.74 57.37
CA THR A 759 -11.41 -25.75 56.42
C THR A 759 -10.67 -26.86 57.18
N GLY A 760 -10.77 -28.11 56.72
CA GLY A 760 -10.00 -29.22 57.27
C GLY A 760 -8.52 -29.19 56.87
N GLU A 761 -7.68 -30.04 57.49
CA GLU A 761 -6.22 -30.13 57.24
C GLU A 761 -5.82 -30.42 55.79
N SER A 762 -6.76 -30.81 54.91
CA SER A 762 -6.51 -31.03 53.48
C SER A 762 -6.66 -29.79 52.59
N GLY A 763 -7.20 -28.68 53.11
CA GLY A 763 -7.44 -27.45 52.33
C GLY A 763 -8.70 -27.46 51.45
N GLU A 764 -9.55 -28.49 51.55
CA GLU A 764 -10.85 -28.54 50.86
C GLU A 764 -11.99 -28.02 51.77
N VAL A 765 -12.89 -27.22 51.20
CA VAL A 765 -14.06 -26.67 51.88
C VAL A 765 -15.14 -27.75 51.99
N LYS A 766 -15.47 -28.18 53.22
CA LYS A 766 -16.56 -29.14 53.45
C LYS A 766 -17.91 -28.43 53.44
N PHE A 767 -18.68 -28.63 52.37
CA PHE A 767 -20.04 -28.07 52.24
C PHE A 767 -21.07 -28.75 53.16
N ASP A 768 -20.75 -29.92 53.74
CA ASP A 768 -21.71 -30.76 54.48
C ASP A 768 -22.01 -30.29 55.93
N GLU A 769 -21.33 -29.26 56.46
CA GLU A 769 -21.56 -28.73 57.82
C GLU A 769 -22.33 -27.39 57.86
N LEU A 770 -22.85 -26.93 56.72
CA LEU A 770 -23.59 -25.66 56.60
C LEU A 770 -25.12 -25.78 56.71
N ASP A 771 -25.66 -26.96 57.00
CA ASP A 771 -27.11 -27.20 57.03
C ASP A 771 -27.58 -27.80 58.38
N SER A 772 -27.73 -26.96 59.40
CA SER A 772 -28.65 -27.20 60.53
C SER A 772 -29.01 -25.91 61.29
N SER A 773 -30.22 -25.41 61.02
CA SER A 773 -31.19 -24.73 61.90
C SER A 773 -30.71 -23.73 62.96
N ASP A 774 -30.99 -22.44 62.75
CA ASP A 774 -32.13 -21.75 63.39
C ASP A 774 -32.33 -20.35 62.77
N GLU A 775 -33.58 -20.05 62.37
CA GLU A 775 -34.05 -18.73 61.94
C GLU A 775 -34.31 -17.82 63.16
N ASP A 776 -34.15 -16.51 62.92
CA ASP A 776 -34.55 -15.35 63.73
C ASP A 776 -33.57 -14.85 64.82
N ASP A 777 -32.69 -13.90 64.45
CA ASP A 777 -32.70 -12.50 64.95
C ASP A 777 -31.43 -11.73 64.51
N TYR A 778 -31.64 -10.48 64.05
CA TYR A 778 -30.73 -9.31 63.94
C TYR A 778 -29.25 -9.55 63.50
N GLU A 779 -28.63 -8.85 62.56
CA GLU A 779 -28.70 -7.44 62.18
C GLU A 779 -27.84 -7.34 60.90
N SER A 780 -28.36 -6.70 59.85
CA SER A 780 -27.55 -6.32 58.69
C SER A 780 -26.64 -5.15 59.10
N ASP A 781 -25.57 -5.43 59.82
CA ASP A 781 -24.37 -4.59 59.74
C ASP A 781 -23.74 -4.88 58.39
N SER A 782 -24.10 -4.05 57.40
CA SER A 782 -23.30 -3.87 56.20
C SER A 782 -21.85 -3.71 56.61
N MET A 783 -20.99 -4.67 56.25
CA MET A 783 -19.55 -4.54 56.43
C MET A 783 -19.12 -3.16 55.96
N ASP A 784 -18.59 -2.36 56.89
CA ASP A 784 -18.08 -1.03 56.65
C ASP A 784 -17.05 -1.09 55.50
N ASP A 785 -17.17 -0.21 54.51
CA ASP A 785 -16.33 -0.20 53.29
C ASP A 785 -14.82 -0.19 53.64
N GLU A 786 -14.46 0.34 54.82
CA GLU A 786 -13.11 0.37 55.36
C GLU A 786 -12.60 -1.02 55.80
N GLN A 787 -13.48 -1.92 56.24
CA GLN A 787 -13.16 -3.34 56.53
C GLN A 787 -13.07 -4.19 55.25
N MET A 788 -13.85 -3.85 54.21
CA MET A 788 -13.74 -4.50 52.89
C MET A 788 -12.44 -4.11 52.17
N MET A 789 -11.99 -2.86 52.30
CA MET A 789 -10.67 -2.40 51.84
C MET A 789 -9.51 -3.05 52.62
N ALA A 790 -9.65 -3.24 53.94
CA ALA A 790 -8.62 -3.89 54.75
C ALA A 790 -8.42 -5.39 54.40
N MET A 791 -9.48 -6.05 53.92
CA MET A 791 -9.43 -7.43 53.41
C MET A 791 -8.83 -7.50 52.00
N ASP A 792 -9.09 -6.51 51.14
CA ASP A 792 -8.52 -6.41 49.79
C ASP A 792 -7.00 -6.22 49.81
N ASP A 793 -6.46 -5.47 50.77
CA ASP A 793 -5.01 -5.33 50.97
C ASP A 793 -4.34 -6.65 51.40
N GLN A 794 -5.03 -7.46 52.23
CA GLN A 794 -4.54 -8.78 52.63
C GLN A 794 -4.63 -9.79 51.48
N LEU A 795 -5.73 -9.80 50.73
CA LEU A 795 -5.89 -10.62 49.53
C LEU A 795 -4.86 -10.24 48.46
N SER A 796 -4.66 -8.94 48.22
CA SER A 796 -3.67 -8.44 47.25
C SER A 796 -2.24 -8.80 47.65
N LYS A 797 -1.91 -8.80 48.95
CA LYS A 797 -0.62 -9.34 49.44
C LYS A 797 -0.49 -10.84 49.22
N ILE A 798 -1.54 -11.63 49.49
CA ILE A 798 -1.53 -13.08 49.25
C ILE A 798 -1.38 -13.39 47.74
N PHE A 799 -2.04 -12.61 46.87
CA PHE A 799 -1.92 -12.76 45.41
C PHE A 799 -0.59 -12.24 44.87
N LYS A 800 -0.01 -11.17 45.43
CA LYS A 800 1.35 -10.71 45.10
C LYS A 800 2.40 -11.70 45.57
N GLU A 801 2.33 -12.21 46.79
CA GLU A 801 3.22 -13.26 47.28
C GLU A 801 3.11 -14.52 46.41
N ARG A 802 1.90 -14.92 45.99
CA ARG A 802 1.69 -16.01 45.04
C ARG A 802 2.29 -15.71 43.67
N HIS A 803 2.12 -14.49 43.15
CA HIS A 803 2.64 -14.07 41.86
C HIS A 803 4.17 -14.00 41.86
N ASP A 804 4.77 -13.42 42.91
CA ASP A 804 6.21 -13.30 43.12
C ASP A 804 6.85 -14.68 43.35
N THR A 805 6.19 -15.58 44.09
CA THR A 805 6.64 -16.97 44.26
C THR A 805 6.50 -17.78 42.97
N LEU A 806 5.40 -17.65 42.22
CA LEU A 806 5.26 -18.25 40.88
C LEU A 806 6.26 -17.69 39.86
N ALA A 807 6.61 -16.41 39.95
CA ALA A 807 7.63 -15.78 39.11
C ALA A 807 9.05 -16.24 39.50
N SER A 808 9.30 -16.56 40.77
CA SER A 808 10.57 -17.12 41.24
C SER A 808 10.76 -18.61 40.93
N ILE A 809 9.67 -19.35 40.69
CA ILE A 809 9.72 -20.75 40.27
C ILE A 809 9.92 -20.77 38.75
N GLN A 810 11.14 -21.04 38.29
CA GLN A 810 11.43 -21.27 36.86
C GLN A 810 10.63 -22.48 36.36
N THR A 811 9.48 -22.23 35.74
CA THR A 811 8.66 -23.30 35.14
C THR A 811 9.41 -23.97 33.98
N GLY A 812 9.21 -25.28 33.80
CA GLY A 812 9.83 -26.03 32.69
C GLY A 812 9.53 -25.46 31.31
N ASN A 813 8.43 -24.73 31.14
CA ASN A 813 8.08 -24.05 29.89
C ASN A 813 8.98 -22.85 29.58
N GLN A 814 9.42 -22.08 30.59
CA GLN A 814 10.29 -20.92 30.38
C GLN A 814 11.72 -21.35 30.03
N ARG A 815 12.24 -22.40 30.68
CA ARG A 815 13.52 -23.02 30.29
C ARG A 815 13.47 -23.61 28.88
N LYS A 816 12.36 -24.24 28.49
CA LYS A 816 12.16 -24.73 27.11
C LYS A 816 12.17 -23.59 26.09
N ILE A 817 11.52 -22.46 26.38
CA ILE A 817 11.51 -21.29 25.49
C ILE A 817 12.92 -20.69 25.36
N GLU A 818 13.65 -20.51 26.46
CA GLU A 818 15.03 -19.99 26.42
C GLU A 818 15.98 -20.90 25.61
N VAL A 819 15.87 -22.22 25.77
CA VAL A 819 16.67 -23.18 25.01
C VAL A 819 16.33 -23.13 23.52
N LEU A 820 15.04 -22.98 23.18
CA LEU A 820 14.60 -22.81 21.79
C LEU A 820 15.12 -21.49 21.19
N GLU A 821 15.04 -20.39 21.93
CA GLU A 821 15.55 -19.08 21.48
C GLU A 821 17.07 -19.08 21.29
N ALA A 822 17.83 -19.68 22.21
CA ALA A 822 19.28 -19.84 22.09
C ALA A 822 19.65 -20.66 20.85
N LYS A 823 18.93 -21.77 20.62
CA LYS A 823 19.07 -22.59 19.42
C LYS A 823 18.77 -21.78 18.15
N GLU A 824 17.69 -21.02 18.12
CA GLU A 824 17.35 -20.16 16.98
C GLU A 824 18.39 -19.07 16.72
N ARG A 825 18.92 -18.42 17.76
CA ARG A 825 20.01 -17.44 17.64
C ARG A 825 21.25 -18.08 17.02
N MET A 826 21.61 -19.27 17.47
CA MET A 826 22.77 -19.98 16.94
C MET A 826 22.59 -20.42 15.48
N ILE A 827 21.43 -20.99 15.13
CA ILE A 827 21.09 -21.34 13.74
C ILE A 827 21.12 -20.09 12.84
N PHE A 828 20.57 -18.98 13.32
CA PHE A 828 20.59 -17.70 12.61
C PHE A 828 22.02 -17.19 12.38
N PHE A 829 22.88 -17.26 13.41
CA PHE A 829 24.27 -16.85 13.31
C PHE A 829 25.03 -17.71 12.29
N LYS A 830 24.94 -19.04 12.39
CA LYS A 830 25.52 -19.99 11.43
C LYS A 830 25.06 -19.74 9.99
N HIS A 831 23.77 -19.42 9.78
CA HIS A 831 23.27 -19.07 8.46
C HIS A 831 23.97 -17.85 7.85
N ARG A 832 24.30 -16.85 8.67
CA ARG A 832 25.02 -15.65 8.24
C ARG A 832 26.51 -15.91 8.05
N ILE A 833 27.14 -16.78 8.84
CA ILE A 833 28.51 -17.26 8.57
C ILE A 833 28.60 -17.95 7.20
N LEU A 834 27.61 -18.80 6.87
CA LEU A 834 27.55 -19.40 5.54
C LEU A 834 27.36 -18.36 4.42
N ASP A 835 26.72 -17.22 4.67
CA ASP A 835 26.65 -16.11 3.70
C ASP A 835 28.05 -15.50 3.47
N LEU A 836 28.82 -15.27 4.54
CA LEU A 836 30.19 -14.75 4.44
C LEU A 836 31.12 -15.71 3.69
N LEU A 837 31.04 -17.01 3.98
CA LEU A 837 31.83 -18.03 3.28
C LEU A 837 31.43 -18.13 1.80
N GLU A 838 30.14 -17.96 1.48
CA GLU A 838 29.71 -17.88 0.08
C GLU A 838 30.25 -16.65 -0.65
N ILE A 839 30.29 -15.49 0.03
CA ILE A 839 30.93 -14.27 -0.51
C ILE A 839 32.42 -14.52 -0.73
N PHE A 840 33.12 -15.11 0.24
CA PHE A 840 34.54 -15.43 0.14
C PHE A 840 34.84 -16.29 -1.09
N ILE A 841 34.13 -17.40 -1.29
CA ILE A 841 34.33 -18.28 -2.45
C ILE A 841 34.00 -17.56 -3.78
N LYS A 842 33.06 -16.60 -3.76
CA LYS A 842 32.71 -15.82 -4.96
C LYS A 842 33.82 -14.84 -5.35
N VAL A 843 34.42 -14.16 -4.37
CA VAL A 843 35.52 -13.20 -4.60
C VAL A 843 36.83 -13.92 -4.90
N GLN A 844 37.11 -15.02 -4.18
CA GLN A 844 38.34 -15.80 -4.26
C GLN A 844 38.08 -17.25 -4.69
N PRO A 845 37.61 -17.50 -5.93
CA PRO A 845 37.16 -18.83 -6.37
C PRO A 845 38.27 -19.88 -6.47
N ASN A 846 39.53 -19.45 -6.64
CA ASN A 846 40.68 -20.34 -6.81
C ASN A 846 41.59 -20.41 -5.58
N SER A 847 41.22 -19.73 -4.48
CA SER A 847 42.08 -19.69 -3.30
C SER A 847 42.23 -21.06 -2.65
N HIS A 848 43.44 -21.35 -2.17
CA HIS A 848 43.73 -22.59 -1.46
C HIS A 848 42.96 -22.71 -0.14
N PHE A 849 42.56 -21.58 0.46
CA PHE A 849 41.73 -21.53 1.66
C PHE A 849 40.38 -22.22 1.49
N ASN A 850 39.84 -22.28 0.27
CA ASN A 850 38.57 -22.95 -0.04
C ASN A 850 38.53 -24.44 0.36
N LEU A 851 39.68 -25.12 0.43
CA LEU A 851 39.75 -26.52 0.87
C LEU A 851 39.63 -26.68 2.39
N TYR A 852 40.04 -25.68 3.17
CA TYR A 852 39.93 -25.71 4.64
C TYR A 852 38.48 -25.58 5.12
N LEU A 853 37.57 -25.06 4.30
CA LEU A 853 36.14 -24.97 4.60
C LEU A 853 35.46 -26.36 4.62
N ILE A 854 36.07 -27.38 4.01
CA ILE A 854 35.44 -28.69 3.79
C ILE A 854 35.11 -29.38 5.12
N GLU A 855 36.06 -29.46 6.04
CA GLU A 855 35.89 -30.14 7.32
C GLU A 855 34.86 -29.43 8.23
N PRO A 856 34.95 -28.11 8.48
CA PRO A 856 33.94 -27.38 9.26
C PRO A 856 32.52 -27.50 8.70
N LEU A 857 32.36 -27.49 7.37
CA LEU A 857 31.04 -27.64 6.73
C LEU A 857 30.47 -29.05 6.91
N ILE A 858 31.30 -30.09 6.81
CA ILE A 858 30.85 -31.47 7.05
C ILE A 858 30.48 -31.65 8.51
N THR A 859 31.30 -31.15 9.44
CA THR A 859 31.00 -31.18 10.87
C THR A 859 29.70 -30.44 11.18
N LEU A 860 29.45 -29.28 10.57
CA LEU A 860 28.18 -28.58 10.68
C LEU A 860 27.00 -29.43 10.19
N ILE A 861 27.10 -30.06 9.01
CA ILE A 861 26.04 -30.91 8.44
C ILE A 861 25.74 -32.11 9.37
N ASN A 862 26.76 -32.59 10.09
CA ASN A 862 26.60 -33.68 11.07
C ASN A 862 25.95 -33.23 12.37
N LEU A 863 26.27 -32.02 12.86
CA LEU A 863 25.79 -31.50 14.14
C LEU A 863 24.40 -30.86 14.06
N THR A 864 24.05 -30.25 12.92
CA THR A 864 22.78 -29.49 12.78
C THR A 864 21.57 -30.42 12.73
N LEU A 865 20.56 -30.10 13.55
CA LEU A 865 19.23 -30.70 13.44
C LEU A 865 18.33 -29.91 12.48
N ASP A 866 18.71 -28.67 12.13
CA ASP A 866 17.98 -27.88 11.15
C ASP A 866 18.27 -28.32 9.72
N LYS A 867 17.20 -28.68 9.00
CA LYS A 867 17.27 -29.20 7.63
C LYS A 867 17.71 -28.11 6.64
N ASN A 868 17.31 -26.86 6.82
CA ASN A 868 17.61 -25.78 5.88
C ASN A 868 19.09 -25.38 5.96
N LEU A 869 19.65 -25.30 7.16
CA LEU A 869 21.05 -25.05 7.44
C LEU A 869 21.93 -26.15 6.84
N GLY A 870 21.61 -27.42 7.09
CA GLY A 870 22.31 -28.57 6.51
C GLY A 870 22.25 -28.59 4.96
N ILE A 871 21.09 -28.29 4.36
CA ILE A 871 20.96 -28.19 2.89
C ILE A 871 21.82 -27.05 2.34
N LYS A 872 21.86 -25.88 3.01
CA LYS A 872 22.65 -24.73 2.59
C LYS A 872 24.15 -25.05 2.62
N ALA A 873 24.64 -25.65 3.71
CA ALA A 873 26.03 -26.07 3.85
C ALA A 873 26.41 -27.11 2.78
N HIS A 874 25.57 -28.14 2.58
CA HIS A 874 25.79 -29.14 1.54
C HIS A 874 25.79 -28.54 0.13
N LYS A 875 24.89 -27.58 -0.15
CA LYS A 875 24.85 -26.86 -1.43
C LYS A 875 26.11 -26.04 -1.67
N LEU A 876 26.64 -25.38 -0.64
CA LEU A 876 27.89 -24.61 -0.71
C LEU A 876 29.06 -25.51 -1.13
N LEU A 877 29.22 -26.65 -0.46
CA LEU A 877 30.21 -27.68 -0.79
C LEU A 877 30.04 -28.19 -2.23
N LYS A 878 28.82 -28.62 -2.59
CA LYS A 878 28.53 -29.27 -3.88
C LYS A 878 28.64 -28.34 -5.08
N THR A 879 28.25 -27.07 -4.95
CA THR A 879 28.05 -26.17 -6.11
C THR A 879 29.10 -25.07 -6.25
N LYS A 880 29.74 -24.67 -5.15
CA LYS A 880 30.71 -23.58 -5.12
C LYS A 880 32.12 -24.13 -4.90
N ILE A 881 32.37 -24.77 -3.75
CA ILE A 881 33.70 -25.33 -3.41
C ILE A 881 34.14 -26.39 -4.42
N SER A 882 33.20 -27.14 -5.01
CA SER A 882 33.53 -28.14 -6.04
C SER A 882 34.13 -27.58 -7.33
N LYS A 883 34.00 -26.27 -7.57
CA LYS A 883 34.55 -25.56 -8.72
C LYS A 883 35.93 -24.97 -8.43
N THR A 884 36.40 -25.03 -7.18
CA THR A 884 37.72 -24.54 -6.79
C THR A 884 38.80 -25.24 -7.59
N LYS A 885 39.65 -24.44 -8.25
CA LYS A 885 40.80 -24.92 -8.99
C LYS A 885 42.05 -24.14 -8.57
N ILE A 886 42.79 -24.70 -7.64
CA ILE A 886 44.02 -24.10 -7.11
C ILE A 886 45.11 -24.15 -8.18
N THR A 887 45.76 -23.01 -8.41
CA THR A 887 46.91 -22.89 -9.32
C THR A 887 48.23 -23.09 -8.56
N PRO A 888 49.32 -23.53 -9.21
CA PRO A 888 50.63 -23.61 -8.57
C PRO A 888 51.10 -22.25 -8.02
N GLU A 889 50.81 -21.16 -8.76
CA GLU A 889 51.11 -19.77 -8.36
C GLU A 889 50.44 -19.41 -7.03
N GLU A 890 49.18 -19.81 -6.82
CA GLU A 890 48.47 -19.58 -5.55
C GLU A 890 49.15 -20.30 -4.38
N VAL A 891 49.63 -21.53 -4.58
CA VAL A 891 50.30 -22.29 -3.51
C VAL A 891 51.66 -21.69 -3.16
N GLU A 892 52.39 -21.22 -4.17
CA GLU A 892 53.73 -20.63 -4.02
C GLU A 892 53.70 -19.29 -3.26
N LEU A 893 52.55 -18.61 -3.18
CA LEU A 893 52.37 -17.41 -2.35
C LEU A 893 52.45 -17.71 -0.85
N TYR A 894 51.95 -18.87 -0.39
CA TYR A 894 51.81 -19.20 1.04
C TYR A 894 52.76 -20.30 1.50
N HIS A 895 53.24 -21.14 0.59
CA HIS A 895 54.08 -22.29 0.91
C HIS A 895 55.40 -22.23 0.13
N GLN A 896 56.51 -22.14 0.86
CA GLN A 896 57.86 -22.17 0.26
C GLN A 896 58.17 -23.54 -0.38
N ASP A 897 57.66 -24.61 0.22
CA ASP A 897 57.64 -25.96 -0.35
C ASP A 897 56.20 -26.45 -0.45
N LYS A 898 55.83 -26.92 -1.63
CA LYS A 898 54.49 -27.43 -1.96
C LYS A 898 54.26 -28.85 -1.45
N GLN A 899 55.32 -29.59 -1.12
CA GLN A 899 55.21 -30.98 -0.70
C GLN A 899 54.47 -31.18 0.64
N PRO A 900 54.77 -30.43 1.72
CA PRO A 900 54.05 -30.56 2.99
C PRO A 900 52.57 -30.19 2.86
N TYR A 901 52.24 -29.23 2.01
CA TYR A 901 50.86 -28.85 1.71
C TYR A 901 50.10 -30.00 1.03
N LEU A 902 50.68 -30.62 -0.01
CA LEU A 902 50.08 -31.77 -0.69
C LEU A 902 49.92 -32.99 0.23
N GLU A 903 50.90 -33.25 1.11
CA GLU A 903 50.81 -34.29 2.14
C GLU A 903 49.65 -34.04 3.10
N SER A 904 49.46 -32.80 3.56
CA SER A 904 48.34 -32.44 4.44
C SER A 904 46.97 -32.68 3.78
N LEU A 905 46.84 -32.42 2.47
CA LEU A 905 45.60 -32.69 1.72
C LEU A 905 45.36 -34.20 1.53
N ILE A 906 46.42 -34.98 1.34
CA ILE A 906 46.35 -36.45 1.28
C ILE A 906 45.86 -37.01 2.63
N ASP A 907 46.40 -36.52 3.74
CA ASP A 907 45.99 -36.94 5.06
C ASP A 907 44.55 -36.51 5.39
N LEU A 908 44.12 -35.35 4.89
CA LEU A 908 42.72 -34.92 4.96
C LEU A 908 41.77 -35.90 4.25
N ILE A 909 42.12 -36.41 3.06
CA ILE A 909 41.30 -37.45 2.38
C ILE A 909 41.19 -38.71 3.25
N LYS A 910 42.31 -39.16 3.83
CA LYS A 910 42.31 -40.35 4.71
C LYS A 910 41.42 -40.12 5.92
N SER A 911 41.57 -38.97 6.60
CA SER A 911 40.76 -38.58 7.76
C SER A 911 39.27 -38.59 7.43
N LEU A 912 38.87 -37.95 6.32
CA LEU A 912 37.48 -37.91 5.86
C LEU A 912 36.91 -39.30 5.57
N GLN A 913 37.69 -40.20 4.96
CA GLN A 913 37.25 -41.58 4.71
C GLN A 913 37.13 -42.39 6.00
N THR A 914 38.03 -42.19 6.97
CA THR A 914 37.94 -42.82 8.29
C THR A 914 36.70 -42.33 9.05
N GLN A 915 36.44 -41.02 9.06
CA GLN A 915 35.23 -40.44 9.67
C GLN A 915 33.95 -40.96 8.99
N ALA A 916 33.94 -41.05 7.66
CA ALA A 916 32.82 -41.65 6.92
C ALA A 916 32.56 -43.13 7.30
N ASN A 917 33.58 -43.85 7.77
CA ASN A 917 33.47 -45.24 8.20
C ASN A 917 33.02 -45.40 9.67
N SER A 918 33.19 -44.37 10.51
CA SER A 918 32.85 -44.42 11.95
C SER A 918 31.41 -43.99 12.27
N LEU A 919 30.84 -43.05 11.51
CA LEU A 919 29.51 -42.46 11.80
C LEU A 919 28.33 -43.42 11.53
N LYS A 920 27.34 -43.46 12.44
CA LYS A 920 26.02 -44.08 12.17
C LYS A 920 25.34 -43.25 11.07
N VAL A 921 24.97 -43.88 9.95
CA VAL A 921 24.37 -43.18 8.79
C VAL A 921 22.93 -42.76 9.13
N SER A 922 22.72 -41.51 9.56
CA SER A 922 21.38 -40.95 9.80
C SER A 922 20.83 -40.15 8.61
N ASN A 923 21.69 -39.62 7.73
CA ASN A 923 21.28 -38.74 6.63
C ASN A 923 22.08 -38.98 5.33
N GLN A 924 21.40 -39.25 4.22
CA GLN A 924 22.02 -39.49 2.91
C GLN A 924 22.84 -38.28 2.40
N ALA A 925 22.50 -37.06 2.83
CA ALA A 925 23.24 -35.85 2.49
C ALA A 925 24.65 -35.80 3.12
N VAL A 926 24.80 -36.33 4.34
CA VAL A 926 26.07 -36.43 5.07
C VAL A 926 27.04 -37.35 4.35
N THR A 927 26.59 -38.54 3.97
CA THR A 927 27.41 -39.49 3.20
C THR A 927 27.84 -38.89 1.86
N ALA A 928 26.92 -38.20 1.18
CA ALA A 928 27.22 -37.55 -0.09
C ALA A 928 28.26 -36.42 0.07
N SER A 929 28.27 -35.68 1.19
CA SER A 929 29.29 -34.64 1.42
C SER A 929 30.69 -35.21 1.59
N TYR A 930 30.87 -36.33 2.30
CA TYR A 930 32.18 -36.99 2.42
C TYR A 930 32.73 -37.44 1.06
N SER A 931 31.89 -38.08 0.24
CA SER A 931 32.26 -38.50 -1.13
C SER A 931 32.68 -37.32 -1.99
N GLN A 932 31.87 -36.27 -2.02
CA GLN A 932 32.13 -35.07 -2.80
C GLN A 932 33.42 -34.36 -2.32
N ALA A 933 33.60 -34.20 -1.01
CA ALA A 933 34.79 -33.59 -0.43
C ALA A 933 36.09 -34.30 -0.85
N CYS A 934 36.13 -35.63 -0.73
CA CYS A 934 37.30 -36.42 -1.14
C CYS A 934 37.63 -36.20 -2.62
N ILE A 935 36.62 -36.13 -3.49
CA ILE A 935 36.79 -35.87 -4.92
C ILE A 935 37.29 -34.44 -5.19
N ILE A 936 36.79 -33.44 -4.45
CA ILE A 936 37.22 -32.04 -4.60
C ILE A 936 38.70 -31.89 -4.25
N ILE A 937 39.13 -32.52 -3.15
CA ILE A 937 40.53 -32.49 -2.73
C ILE A 937 41.40 -33.25 -3.73
N ALA A 938 41.00 -34.47 -4.13
CA ALA A 938 41.72 -35.27 -5.12
C ALA A 938 41.88 -34.54 -6.47
N LYS A 939 40.84 -33.82 -6.92
CA LYS A 939 40.89 -32.98 -8.13
C LYS A 939 41.97 -31.92 -8.04
N ASN A 940 42.10 -31.25 -6.90
CA ASN A 940 43.07 -30.17 -6.72
C ASN A 940 44.49 -30.72 -6.53
N ILE A 941 44.68 -31.83 -5.80
CA ILE A 941 45.98 -32.50 -5.68
C ILE A 941 46.52 -32.89 -7.07
N ILE A 942 45.71 -33.55 -7.89
CA ILE A 942 46.14 -33.97 -9.25
C ILE A 942 46.38 -32.77 -10.17
N ASN A 943 45.64 -31.67 -9.98
CA ASN A 943 45.86 -30.44 -10.74
C ASN A 943 47.20 -29.78 -10.40
N LEU A 944 47.67 -29.91 -9.15
CA LEU A 944 48.95 -29.37 -8.68
C LEU A 944 50.13 -30.30 -8.99
N ASP A 945 49.96 -31.62 -8.80
CA ASP A 945 50.93 -32.65 -9.21
C ASP A 945 50.24 -33.91 -9.74
N SER A 946 50.36 -34.12 -11.05
CA SER A 946 49.81 -35.29 -11.73
C SER A 946 50.38 -36.63 -11.24
N LYS A 947 51.60 -36.65 -10.66
CA LYS A 947 52.26 -37.87 -10.18
C LYS A 947 51.56 -38.45 -8.94
N LEU A 948 50.83 -37.63 -8.19
CA LEU A 948 50.08 -38.06 -7.01
C LEU A 948 48.78 -38.81 -7.35
N THR A 949 48.49 -39.04 -8.64
CA THR A 949 47.35 -39.86 -9.08
C THR A 949 47.43 -41.29 -8.53
N GLU A 950 48.61 -41.92 -8.56
CA GLU A 950 48.81 -43.30 -8.06
C GLU A 950 48.55 -43.40 -6.54
N PRO A 951 49.16 -42.55 -5.68
CA PRO A 951 48.83 -42.48 -4.25
C PRO A 951 47.34 -42.29 -3.94
N ILE A 952 46.62 -41.45 -4.71
CA ILE A 952 45.18 -41.24 -4.50
C ILE A 952 44.38 -42.50 -4.84
N VAL A 953 44.72 -43.19 -5.94
CA VAL A 953 44.09 -44.46 -6.31
C VAL A 953 44.34 -45.53 -5.24
N ASP A 954 45.54 -45.57 -4.68
CA ASP A 954 45.89 -46.50 -3.60
C ASP A 954 45.08 -46.24 -2.33
N ILE A 955 44.84 -44.98 -1.96
CA ILE A 955 43.99 -44.61 -0.82
C ILE A 955 42.57 -45.18 -1.01
N TYR A 956 41.93 -44.90 -2.16
CA TYR A 956 40.59 -45.43 -2.45
C TYR A 956 40.55 -46.95 -2.53
N THR A 957 41.62 -47.59 -3.04
CA THR A 957 41.74 -49.04 -3.11
C THR A 957 41.87 -49.66 -1.71
N ASN A 958 42.58 -49.01 -0.80
CA ASN A 958 42.69 -49.46 0.59
C ASN A 958 41.35 -49.33 1.33
N SER A 959 40.61 -48.23 1.15
CA SER A 959 39.26 -48.09 1.71
C SER A 959 38.27 -49.10 1.10
N LEU A 960 38.42 -49.44 -0.19
CA LEU A 960 37.60 -50.49 -0.83
C LEU A 960 37.91 -51.88 -0.26
N LYS A 961 39.19 -52.19 0.01
CA LYS A 961 39.59 -53.42 0.71
C LYS A 961 38.98 -53.46 2.11
N GLU A 962 39.02 -52.36 2.84
CA GLU A 962 38.43 -52.26 4.17
C GLU A 962 36.91 -52.48 4.13
N TRP A 963 36.22 -51.83 3.19
CA TRP A 963 34.76 -51.98 2.99
C TRP A 963 34.36 -53.42 2.59
N THR A 964 35.16 -54.10 1.77
CA THR A 964 34.84 -55.46 1.28
C THR A 964 35.20 -56.56 2.29
N LEU A 965 36.27 -56.37 3.07
CA LEU A 965 36.78 -57.38 3.99
C LEU A 965 36.20 -57.26 5.40
N ASN A 966 35.71 -56.08 5.79
CA ASN A 966 35.14 -55.84 7.11
C ASN A 966 33.61 -55.68 7.06
N PRO A 967 32.83 -56.68 7.54
CA PRO A 967 31.36 -56.61 7.56
C PRO A 967 30.77 -55.48 8.41
N THR A 968 31.57 -54.87 9.30
CA THR A 968 31.15 -53.75 10.16
C THR A 968 31.45 -52.37 9.57
N SER A 969 32.06 -52.31 8.37
CA SER A 969 32.33 -51.05 7.70
C SER A 969 31.03 -50.32 7.35
N LYS A 970 30.98 -49.02 7.68
CA LYS A 970 29.81 -48.15 7.40
C LYS A 970 29.98 -47.33 6.11
N LEU A 971 31.08 -47.53 5.38
CA LEU A 971 31.30 -46.88 4.09
C LEU A 971 30.19 -47.24 3.09
N GLN A 972 29.82 -46.27 2.25
CA GLN A 972 28.73 -46.40 1.28
C GLN A 972 29.30 -46.58 -0.13
N ALA A 973 28.62 -47.39 -0.94
CA ALA A 973 29.07 -47.70 -2.31
C ALA A 973 29.20 -46.46 -3.21
N SER A 974 28.43 -45.39 -2.92
CA SER A 974 28.50 -44.11 -3.62
C SER A 974 29.89 -43.48 -3.60
N LEU A 975 30.65 -43.61 -2.51
CA LEU A 975 32.03 -43.09 -2.40
C LEU A 975 32.93 -43.63 -3.53
N PHE A 976 32.78 -44.91 -3.85
CA PHE A 976 33.57 -45.57 -4.88
C PHE A 976 33.02 -45.32 -6.28
N PHE A 977 31.69 -45.34 -6.46
CA PHE A 977 31.08 -45.05 -7.76
C PHE A 977 31.35 -43.63 -8.22
N ASP A 978 31.27 -42.64 -7.32
CA ASP A 978 31.55 -41.24 -7.65
C ASP A 978 33.02 -41.06 -8.07
N PHE A 979 33.95 -41.72 -7.37
CA PHE A 979 35.38 -41.70 -7.71
C PHE A 979 35.65 -42.34 -9.07
N ILE A 980 35.09 -43.52 -9.34
CA ILE A 980 35.23 -44.20 -10.64
C ILE A 980 34.63 -43.36 -11.76
N ASN A 981 33.43 -42.79 -11.57
CA ASN A 981 32.78 -41.92 -12.55
C ASN A 981 33.63 -40.69 -12.84
N TRP A 982 34.23 -40.09 -11.81
CA TRP A 982 35.15 -38.97 -11.97
C TRP A 982 36.43 -39.37 -12.73
N ILE A 983 37.08 -40.48 -12.37
CA ILE A 983 38.25 -41.00 -13.13
C ILE A 983 37.87 -41.28 -14.58
N ASN A 984 36.69 -41.86 -14.84
CA ASN A 984 36.22 -42.14 -16.20
C ASN A 984 36.08 -40.85 -17.01
N SER A 985 35.58 -39.77 -16.39
CA SER A 985 35.53 -38.44 -17.04
C SER A 985 36.90 -37.84 -17.35
N LYS A 986 37.95 -38.28 -16.66
CA LYS A 986 39.35 -37.87 -16.90
C LYS A 986 40.07 -38.73 -17.94
N LYS A 987 39.66 -39.98 -18.14
CA LYS A 987 40.21 -40.86 -19.18
C LYS A 987 39.83 -40.45 -20.61
N SER A 988 38.78 -39.64 -20.76
CA SER A 988 38.25 -39.18 -22.06
C SER A 988 38.61 -37.74 -22.43
N SER A 989 39.45 -37.03 -21.65
CA SER A 989 39.93 -35.66 -21.96
C SER A 989 41.40 -35.62 -22.31
#